data_AF-A0A016WI92-F1
#
_entry.id   AF-A0A016WI92-F1
#
_cell.length_a   1.000
_cell.length_b   1.000
_cell.length_c   1.000
_cell.angle_alpha   90.00
_cell.angle_beta   90.00
_cell.angle_gamma   90.00
#
_symmetry.space_group_name_H-M   'P 1'
#
loop_
_entity.id
_entity.type
_entity.pdbx_description
1 polymer ?
#
loop_
_entity_poly.entity_id
_entity_poly.type
_entity_poly.pdbx_seq_one_letter_code
_entity_poly.pdbx_strand_id
1 'polypeptide(L)'
;MSRSGGGDVPNEPQSTPPIPSTENQMTEEDLFRIKSVVTSSAGSFNRGASDTADQSVISLADSASNFGDHVGDEFDEVEAVESDNNHTDLQSRIFNGWMFDRKRPTNLQLPKDTVTVLNFPKNVPIPQCPEGIDPKSWTKAFEEATVYLIGTAHFSKESQEDVVNTIAATQPDLVMVELCPSRISILSMDEQTLLKEASDLNTQKILTTIKQSGVVQGILHVLLLSMSAHITRELSMAPGGEFRAAHKAVMQTQLCRLVLGDRPIHVTLQRALGSLNFWQKIKFFWHVAMSHNASITPEEVEKCKQRDLLEQLLAEMAGDFPKLSKIFVDERDAYMTHALHSLLLKNTIEKRLSWERTDVDWQPLRVVAVVGIGHTPGIAAHWNNPVDIAPLLHVPPTSTSTKNYINLRSWCDKDSQIGGLVFGRLARKEVVLVLFAPADNLNYSTVDFLTNCLSADVTLVGNVSIDGEDAPLIGDGFTLTTTRDVLENVDATTFLTQNDILKHSTLAPDGLSLRAQVGFSCALRSGCEGEDLKNNAEKFVIGLDQLAFASIDKGLFLRKNMDPETTTKQRQLFDDLSRGALQYKDFTELNSYRGLATSNKDDSDDQKMVPIVRITRDGTKYSRVRKILDVTVPAVFGDDPNDLYSRLIEGLRRRVNGMVHVMLTEMANQGAVYPTMSHVFLPPGWSCLLHLETPIFSETQQHSFRVRLHKLFNLPLSMPCLRLAQSITFVPSKLLRSPHLQITNYKSRGVVSTVKGDYNYYHYMQDGFDDAGWGCAYRSLQSIWSWFILNGFTDKPVPTHVDIQRCLVEIKDKEEKFIGSRQWIGSTEIGFVLDHMLGIESRYIITNSGSEVPERARELMLHFQTVGSPVMIGGAQLAHTILGVDFDENSGECKFLVLDPHYTGSEDLRVVLSKGWCGWKPASFWHAEHFYNMVLPQVPSNVL
;
A
#
# COMPACT_ATOMS: atom_id res chain seq x y z
N MET A 1 38.23 -10.46 59.75
CA MET A 1 37.66 -9.94 61.01
C MET A 1 36.22 -9.52 60.75
N SER A 2 35.38 -9.85 61.70
CA SER A 2 33.92 -9.87 61.71
C SER A 2 33.25 -8.51 61.97
N ARG A 3 31.96 -8.46 61.62
CA ARG A 3 30.83 -7.83 62.35
C ARG A 3 30.45 -6.35 62.06
N SER A 4 29.26 -6.23 61.44
CA SER A 4 27.99 -5.65 61.94
C SER A 4 27.84 -4.16 62.30
N GLY A 5 26.73 -3.58 61.82
CA GLY A 5 26.00 -2.40 62.33
C GLY A 5 25.75 -1.35 61.23
N GLY A 6 24.56 -0.80 60.96
CA GLY A 6 23.26 -0.79 61.63
C GLY A 6 22.71 0.66 61.69
N GLY A 7 21.46 0.88 61.23
CA GLY A 7 20.62 2.10 61.40
C GLY A 7 20.66 3.11 60.24
N ASP A 8 19.58 3.76 59.77
CA ASP A 8 18.17 3.84 60.16
C ASP A 8 17.34 4.40 58.98
N VAL A 9 16.11 3.92 58.76
CA VAL A 9 15.08 4.56 57.92
C VAL A 9 13.80 4.65 58.77
N PRO A 10 13.16 5.82 58.91
CA PRO A 10 11.92 5.94 59.67
C PRO A 10 10.67 5.58 58.82
N ASN A 11 9.72 4.92 59.49
CA ASN A 11 8.43 4.41 59.01
C ASN A 11 7.48 5.48 58.45
N GLU A 12 6.85 5.18 57.30
CA GLU A 12 5.57 5.75 56.88
C GLU A 12 4.38 4.92 57.42
N PRO A 13 3.22 5.55 57.75
CA PRO A 13 2.05 4.84 58.25
C PRO A 13 1.27 4.15 57.12
N GLN A 14 1.00 2.86 57.31
CA GLN A 14 0.05 2.10 56.49
C GLN A 14 -1.36 2.66 56.67
N SER A 15 -1.95 3.18 55.59
CA SER A 15 -3.39 3.39 55.49
C SER A 15 -4.00 2.24 54.68
N THR A 16 -5.01 1.61 55.25
CA THR A 16 -5.81 0.53 54.66
C THR A 16 -6.67 1.07 53.51
N PRO A 17 -6.82 0.33 52.40
CA PRO A 17 -7.67 0.73 51.28
C PRO A 17 -9.16 0.57 51.63
N PRO A 18 -10.05 1.46 51.14
CA PRO A 18 -11.47 1.36 51.41
C PRO A 18 -12.12 0.23 50.59
N ILE A 19 -13.09 -0.42 51.22
CA ILE A 19 -13.96 -1.46 50.66
C ILE A 19 -14.85 -0.85 49.56
N PRO A 20 -14.99 -1.47 48.39
CA PRO A 20 -15.84 -0.95 47.32
C PRO A 20 -17.32 -1.07 47.68
N SER A 21 -18.04 0.04 47.49
CA SER A 21 -19.47 0.19 47.68
C SER A 21 -20.28 -0.69 46.71
N THR A 22 -21.35 -1.26 47.25
CA THR A 22 -22.20 -2.30 46.64
C THR A 22 -23.27 -1.70 45.72
N GLU A 23 -22.87 -0.98 44.68
CA GLU A 23 -23.76 -0.52 43.60
C GLU A 23 -23.07 -0.67 42.25
N ASN A 24 -23.02 -1.91 41.75
CA ASN A 24 -22.81 -2.24 40.33
C ASN A 24 -23.10 -3.75 40.13
N GLN A 25 -24.34 -4.16 40.40
CA GLN A 25 -24.84 -5.45 39.97
C GLN A 25 -25.64 -5.25 38.67
N MET A 26 -25.15 -5.85 37.59
CA MET A 26 -25.88 -5.97 36.32
C MET A 26 -27.22 -6.66 36.56
N THR A 27 -28.27 -6.15 35.94
CA THR A 27 -29.63 -6.70 36.10
C THR A 27 -29.85 -7.93 35.19
N GLU A 28 -30.85 -8.75 35.46
CA GLU A 28 -31.17 -9.94 34.62
C GLU A 28 -31.50 -9.59 33.15
N GLU A 29 -31.93 -8.34 32.87
CA GLU A 29 -32.09 -7.82 31.50
C GLU A 29 -30.74 -7.60 30.78
N ASP A 30 -29.68 -7.24 31.51
CA ASP A 30 -28.33 -7.12 30.98
C ASP A 30 -27.72 -8.49 30.66
N LEU A 31 -28.09 -9.53 31.43
CA LEU A 31 -27.70 -10.92 31.16
C LEU A 31 -28.41 -11.52 29.92
N PHE A 32 -29.64 -11.08 29.63
CA PHE A 32 -30.41 -11.55 28.48
C PHE A 32 -29.91 -10.94 27.15
N ARG A 33 -29.46 -9.68 27.16
CA ARG A 33 -28.79 -9.03 26.01
C ARG A 33 -27.41 -9.61 25.70
N ILE A 34 -26.71 -10.15 26.70
CA ILE A 34 -25.40 -10.79 26.51
C ILE A 34 -25.55 -12.22 25.95
N LYS A 35 -26.65 -12.93 26.23
CA LYS A 35 -26.91 -14.25 25.62
C LYS A 35 -27.36 -14.21 24.16
N SER A 36 -27.95 -13.11 23.67
CA SER A 36 -28.28 -12.96 22.24
C SER A 36 -27.08 -12.60 21.35
N VAL A 37 -25.92 -12.29 21.94
CA VAL A 37 -24.66 -11.96 21.22
C VAL A 37 -23.72 -13.18 21.10
N VAL A 38 -24.01 -14.29 21.80
CA VAL A 38 -23.12 -15.47 21.88
C VAL A 38 -23.56 -16.64 20.98
N THR A 39 -24.70 -16.56 20.29
CA THR A 39 -25.15 -17.61 19.35
C THR A 39 -24.77 -17.40 17.88
N SER A 40 -23.92 -16.42 17.54
CA SER A 40 -23.42 -16.24 16.16
C SER A 40 -21.97 -16.70 15.95
N SER A 41 -21.38 -17.43 16.91
CA SER A 41 -20.04 -18.03 16.77
C SER A 41 -20.12 -19.55 16.56
N ALA A 42 -20.43 -19.97 15.33
CA ALA A 42 -20.12 -21.31 14.85
C ALA A 42 -19.72 -21.22 13.36
N GLY A 43 -18.50 -21.65 13.04
CA GLY A 43 -18.01 -21.78 11.65
C GLY A 43 -16.90 -20.81 11.25
N SER A 44 -15.73 -20.92 11.88
CA SER A 44 -14.49 -20.24 11.46
C SER A 44 -13.85 -20.98 10.28
N PHE A 45 -13.85 -20.36 9.10
CA PHE A 45 -12.96 -20.75 7.99
C PHE A 45 -11.99 -19.60 7.70
N ASN A 46 -10.70 -19.95 7.53
CA ASN A 46 -9.65 -19.05 7.04
C ASN A 46 -10.11 -18.39 5.73
N ARG A 47 -10.26 -17.06 5.71
CA ARG A 47 -10.65 -16.31 4.50
C ARG A 47 -9.46 -15.54 3.95
N GLY A 48 -9.21 -15.68 2.66
CA GLY A 48 -8.10 -15.06 1.92
C GLY A 48 -8.50 -13.74 1.25
N ALA A 49 -7.52 -13.07 0.62
CA ALA A 49 -7.73 -11.83 -0.14
C ALA A 49 -8.76 -11.98 -1.29
N SER A 50 -8.85 -13.19 -1.87
CA SER A 50 -9.88 -13.55 -2.86
C SER A 50 -11.30 -13.37 -2.31
N ASP A 51 -11.58 -13.89 -1.11
CA ASP A 51 -12.93 -13.82 -0.51
C ASP A 51 -13.40 -12.38 -0.23
N THR A 52 -12.46 -11.43 -0.06
CA THR A 52 -12.76 -10.01 0.18
C THR A 52 -13.09 -9.29 -1.13
N ALA A 53 -12.38 -9.63 -2.20
CA ALA A 53 -12.69 -9.16 -3.54
C ALA A 53 -14.05 -9.72 -4.01
N ASP A 54 -14.35 -10.99 -3.70
CA ASP A 54 -15.64 -11.63 -3.99
C ASP A 54 -16.79 -10.90 -3.28
N GLN A 55 -16.63 -10.53 -1.99
CA GLN A 55 -17.62 -9.72 -1.25
C GLN A 55 -17.82 -8.31 -1.83
N SER A 56 -16.78 -7.72 -2.41
CA SER A 56 -16.81 -6.38 -2.98
C SER A 56 -17.64 -6.32 -4.28
N VAL A 57 -17.49 -7.31 -5.16
CA VAL A 57 -18.30 -7.47 -6.39
C VAL A 57 -19.75 -7.78 -6.05
N ILE A 58 -19.97 -8.52 -4.96
CA ILE A 58 -21.30 -8.87 -4.43
C ILE A 58 -22.04 -7.64 -3.88
N SER A 59 -21.36 -6.75 -3.14
CA SER A 59 -22.00 -5.55 -2.57
C SER A 59 -22.36 -4.52 -3.66
N LEU A 60 -21.55 -4.42 -4.71
CA LEU A 60 -21.83 -3.62 -5.91
C LEU A 60 -23.10 -4.07 -6.62
N ALA A 61 -23.34 -5.38 -6.65
CA ALA A 61 -24.49 -5.98 -7.30
C ALA A 61 -25.81 -5.76 -6.56
N ASP A 62 -25.80 -5.81 -5.23
CA ASP A 62 -27.03 -5.66 -4.43
C ASP A 62 -27.49 -4.20 -4.26
N SER A 63 -26.56 -3.24 -4.36
CA SER A 63 -26.81 -1.80 -4.08
C SER A 63 -27.71 -1.10 -5.10
N ALA A 64 -27.95 -1.70 -6.28
CA ALA A 64 -28.80 -1.12 -7.32
C ALA A 64 -30.32 -1.21 -7.03
N SER A 65 -30.73 -1.91 -5.97
CA SER A 65 -32.14 -2.13 -5.62
C SER A 65 -32.78 -1.03 -4.74
N ASN A 66 -32.01 -0.03 -4.28
CA ASN A 66 -32.48 1.06 -3.40
C ASN A 66 -32.72 2.40 -4.13
N PHE A 67 -32.92 2.40 -5.45
CA PHE A 67 -32.95 3.63 -6.27
C PHE A 67 -34.27 4.43 -6.23
N GLY A 68 -35.19 4.11 -5.32
CA GLY A 68 -36.54 4.69 -5.28
C GLY A 68 -36.64 6.15 -4.82
N ASP A 69 -35.65 6.68 -4.11
CA ASP A 69 -35.88 7.92 -3.33
C ASP A 69 -35.45 9.23 -4.02
N HIS A 70 -34.82 9.22 -5.21
CA HIS A 70 -34.30 10.44 -5.88
C HIS A 70 -34.59 10.51 -7.39
N VAL A 71 -35.86 10.37 -7.79
CA VAL A 71 -36.29 10.74 -9.15
C VAL A 71 -37.29 11.89 -9.05
N GLY A 72 -36.98 13.00 -9.73
CA GLY A 72 -37.75 14.24 -9.67
C GLY A 72 -39.20 14.05 -10.13
N ASP A 73 -40.09 14.82 -9.50
CA ASP A 73 -41.51 14.92 -9.80
C ASP A 73 -41.75 15.42 -11.23
N GLU A 74 -41.82 14.51 -12.21
CA GLU A 74 -42.51 14.70 -13.49
C GLU A 74 -42.65 13.33 -14.18
N PHE A 75 -43.70 12.58 -13.83
CA PHE A 75 -44.17 11.46 -14.64
C PHE A 75 -45.66 11.64 -14.89
N ASP A 76 -46.03 11.72 -16.17
CA ASP A 76 -47.41 11.75 -16.65
C ASP A 76 -48.19 10.52 -16.17
N GLU A 77 -49.47 10.76 -15.85
CA GLU A 77 -50.46 9.77 -15.41
C GLU A 77 -50.45 8.52 -16.31
N VAL A 78 -50.00 7.40 -15.76
CA VAL A 78 -50.20 6.08 -16.38
C VAL A 78 -51.53 5.53 -15.86
N GLU A 79 -52.46 5.28 -16.78
CA GLU A 79 -53.77 4.69 -16.51
C GLU A 79 -53.65 3.44 -15.63
N ALA A 80 -54.35 3.47 -14.50
CA ALA A 80 -54.50 2.34 -13.61
C ALA A 80 -55.24 1.22 -14.33
N VAL A 81 -54.52 0.13 -14.64
CA VAL A 81 -55.12 -1.14 -15.05
C VAL A 81 -55.92 -1.68 -13.87
N GLU A 82 -57.19 -1.98 -14.11
CA GLU A 82 -58.15 -2.52 -13.15
C GLU A 82 -57.56 -3.71 -12.37
N SER A 83 -57.52 -3.58 -11.04
CA SER A 83 -57.09 -4.64 -10.13
C SER A 83 -58.22 -5.64 -9.90
N ASP A 84 -58.10 -6.83 -10.48
CA ASP A 84 -58.90 -7.99 -10.11
C ASP A 84 -58.62 -8.40 -8.65
N ASN A 85 -59.69 -8.62 -7.90
CA ASN A 85 -59.68 -9.03 -6.50
C ASN A 85 -59.02 -10.41 -6.31
N ASN A 86 -57.75 -10.47 -5.87
CA ASN A 86 -57.13 -11.70 -5.35
C ASN A 86 -55.94 -11.44 -4.40
N HIS A 87 -56.15 -10.63 -3.36
CA HIS A 87 -55.08 -10.24 -2.41
C HIS A 87 -54.60 -11.34 -1.45
N THR A 88 -55.25 -12.51 -1.40
CA THR A 88 -54.91 -13.61 -0.45
C THR A 88 -53.92 -14.65 -0.97
N ASP A 89 -53.53 -14.64 -2.26
CA ASP A 89 -52.66 -15.68 -2.87
C ASP A 89 -51.24 -15.19 -3.25
N LEU A 90 -50.95 -13.88 -3.10
CA LEU A 90 -49.63 -13.31 -3.40
C LEU A 90 -48.61 -13.44 -2.26
N GLN A 91 -49.07 -13.57 -1.01
CA GLN A 91 -48.20 -13.69 0.17
C GLN A 91 -47.56 -15.08 0.33
N SER A 92 -48.10 -16.13 -0.29
CA SER A 92 -47.53 -17.49 -0.26
C SER A 92 -46.40 -17.71 -1.30
N ARG A 93 -46.22 -16.78 -2.26
CA ARG A 93 -45.36 -16.95 -3.44
C ARG A 93 -44.06 -16.14 -3.42
N ILE A 94 -43.92 -15.25 -2.44
CA ILE A 94 -42.78 -14.34 -2.25
C ILE A 94 -42.20 -14.56 -0.85
N PHE A 95 -40.92 -14.91 -0.77
CA PHE A 95 -40.25 -15.12 0.52
C PHE A 95 -38.81 -14.59 0.48
N ASN A 96 -38.40 -13.81 1.50
CA ASN A 96 -37.08 -13.17 1.59
C ASN A 96 -36.65 -12.42 0.30
N GLY A 97 -37.59 -11.73 -0.36
CA GLY A 97 -37.32 -10.99 -1.59
C GLY A 97 -37.10 -11.85 -2.85
N TRP A 98 -37.50 -13.13 -2.81
CA TRP A 98 -37.48 -14.06 -3.94
C TRP A 98 -38.90 -14.44 -4.36
N MET A 99 -39.12 -14.59 -5.67
CA MET A 99 -40.36 -15.12 -6.25
C MET A 99 -40.10 -16.54 -6.77
N PHE A 100 -40.85 -17.52 -6.27
CA PHE A 100 -40.58 -18.93 -6.53
C PHE A 100 -41.49 -19.57 -7.59
N ASP A 101 -42.63 -18.95 -7.89
CA ASP A 101 -43.56 -19.42 -8.94
C ASP A 101 -43.61 -18.42 -10.10
N ARG A 102 -42.45 -18.21 -10.76
CA ARG A 102 -42.38 -17.38 -11.97
C ARG A 102 -43.00 -18.13 -13.14
N LYS A 103 -43.85 -17.46 -13.93
CA LYS A 103 -44.45 -18.03 -15.16
C LYS A 103 -43.40 -18.14 -16.28
N ARG A 104 -42.58 -19.19 -16.24
CA ARG A 104 -41.52 -19.45 -17.23
C ARG A 104 -42.05 -20.34 -18.37
N PRO A 105 -41.99 -19.91 -19.64
CA PRO A 105 -42.43 -20.73 -20.76
C PRO A 105 -41.54 -21.97 -20.92
N THR A 106 -42.15 -23.11 -21.28
CA THR A 106 -41.47 -24.41 -21.46
C THR A 106 -40.60 -24.46 -22.72
N ASN A 107 -40.97 -23.72 -23.77
CA ASN A 107 -40.20 -23.56 -25.00
C ASN A 107 -39.75 -22.12 -25.16
N LEU A 108 -38.49 -21.85 -24.82
CA LEU A 108 -37.86 -20.54 -24.98
C LEU A 108 -37.45 -20.33 -26.44
N GLN A 109 -38.10 -19.37 -27.11
CA GLN A 109 -37.60 -18.83 -28.37
C GLN A 109 -36.72 -17.63 -28.05
N LEU A 110 -35.41 -17.82 -28.15
CA LEU A 110 -34.41 -16.77 -27.93
C LEU A 110 -33.72 -16.43 -29.25
N PRO A 111 -33.33 -15.17 -29.45
CA PRO A 111 -32.47 -14.78 -30.57
C PRO A 111 -31.16 -15.59 -30.54
N LYS A 112 -30.97 -16.46 -31.54
CA LYS A 112 -29.83 -17.40 -31.57
C LYS A 112 -28.49 -16.72 -31.84
N ASP A 113 -28.55 -15.55 -32.48
CA ASP A 113 -27.35 -14.84 -32.93
C ASP A 113 -26.80 -13.89 -31.86
N THR A 114 -27.61 -13.49 -30.87
CA THR A 114 -27.21 -12.55 -29.81
C THR A 114 -27.18 -13.17 -28.41
N VAL A 115 -27.87 -14.31 -28.16
CA VAL A 115 -27.93 -14.93 -26.83
C VAL A 115 -27.14 -16.23 -26.75
N THR A 116 -26.14 -16.24 -25.86
CA THR A 116 -25.38 -17.44 -25.46
C THR A 116 -25.86 -17.94 -24.10
N VAL A 117 -26.17 -19.24 -24.00
CA VAL A 117 -26.61 -19.86 -22.75
C VAL A 117 -25.42 -20.50 -22.03
N LEU A 118 -25.15 -20.04 -20.81
CA LEU A 118 -24.07 -20.52 -19.97
C LEU A 118 -24.65 -21.19 -18.71
N ASN A 119 -24.44 -22.49 -18.58
CA ASN A 119 -24.78 -23.23 -17.34
C ASN A 119 -23.72 -22.97 -16.27
N PHE A 120 -23.99 -23.37 -15.03
CA PHE A 120 -23.06 -23.19 -13.93
C PHE A 120 -21.62 -23.67 -14.26
N PRO A 121 -20.59 -22.87 -13.92
CA PRO A 121 -19.21 -23.11 -14.33
C PRO A 121 -18.62 -24.39 -13.71
N LYS A 122 -17.91 -25.19 -14.52
CA LYS A 122 -17.46 -26.54 -14.13
C LYS A 122 -16.37 -26.58 -13.06
N ASN A 123 -15.40 -25.67 -13.08
CA ASN A 123 -14.26 -25.69 -12.14
C ASN A 123 -14.41 -24.69 -11.00
N VAL A 124 -15.58 -24.09 -10.81
CA VAL A 124 -15.88 -23.23 -9.65
C VAL A 124 -16.47 -24.12 -8.55
N PRO A 125 -15.89 -24.13 -7.34
CA PRO A 125 -16.32 -25.05 -6.29
C PRO A 125 -17.71 -24.67 -5.78
N ILE A 126 -18.61 -25.66 -5.73
CA ILE A 126 -19.91 -25.53 -5.06
C ILE A 126 -19.66 -25.52 -3.53
N PRO A 127 -20.24 -24.58 -2.77
CA PRO A 127 -20.10 -24.52 -1.31
C PRO A 127 -20.60 -25.78 -0.62
N GLN A 128 -20.06 -26.07 0.56
CA GLN A 128 -20.51 -27.19 1.39
C GLN A 128 -22.02 -27.07 1.71
N CYS A 129 -22.74 -28.18 1.54
CA CYS A 129 -24.17 -28.26 1.82
C CYS A 129 -24.43 -28.00 3.32
N PRO A 130 -25.32 -27.06 3.67
CA PRO A 130 -25.73 -26.85 5.06
C PRO A 130 -26.38 -28.08 5.69
N GLU A 131 -26.28 -28.21 7.02
CA GLU A 131 -26.94 -29.28 7.77
C GLU A 131 -28.47 -29.21 7.62
N GLY A 132 -29.09 -30.37 7.34
CA GLY A 132 -30.55 -30.49 7.18
C GLY A 132 -31.07 -30.35 5.74
N ILE A 133 -30.22 -30.01 4.77
CA ILE A 133 -30.57 -29.97 3.34
C ILE A 133 -30.04 -31.22 2.63
N ASP A 134 -30.80 -31.78 1.69
CA ASP A 134 -30.34 -32.91 0.88
C ASP A 134 -29.15 -32.51 -0.02
N PRO A 135 -27.97 -33.15 0.12
CA PRO A 135 -26.78 -32.79 -0.65
C PRO A 135 -26.95 -32.93 -2.17
N LYS A 136 -27.76 -33.88 -2.64
CA LYS A 136 -28.00 -34.05 -4.09
C LYS A 136 -28.84 -32.91 -4.64
N SER A 137 -29.90 -32.53 -3.93
CA SER A 137 -30.74 -31.37 -4.28
C SER A 137 -29.96 -30.06 -4.20
N TRP A 138 -29.04 -29.92 -3.23
CA TRP A 138 -28.16 -28.75 -3.12
C TRP A 138 -27.28 -28.60 -4.36
N THR A 139 -26.51 -29.64 -4.72
CA THR A 139 -25.65 -29.62 -5.92
C THR A 139 -26.45 -29.35 -7.18
N LYS A 140 -27.60 -30.02 -7.33
CA LYS A 140 -28.49 -29.86 -8.50
C LYS A 140 -28.98 -28.41 -8.67
N ALA A 141 -29.24 -27.70 -7.56
CA ALA A 141 -29.67 -26.30 -7.62
C ALA A 141 -28.61 -25.38 -8.27
N PHE A 142 -27.32 -25.67 -8.07
CA PHE A 142 -26.23 -24.95 -8.75
C PHE A 142 -26.10 -25.40 -10.20
N GLU A 143 -26.09 -26.71 -10.47
CA GLU A 143 -25.94 -27.24 -11.84
C GLU A 143 -27.03 -26.74 -12.81
N GLU A 144 -28.24 -26.50 -12.30
CA GLU A 144 -29.38 -25.97 -13.08
C GLU A 144 -29.41 -24.44 -13.18
N ALA A 145 -28.54 -23.72 -12.46
CA ALA A 145 -28.45 -22.27 -12.58
C ALA A 145 -27.91 -21.86 -13.96
N THR A 146 -28.53 -20.86 -14.58
CA THR A 146 -28.27 -20.50 -15.98
C THR A 146 -28.09 -18.98 -16.14
N VAL A 147 -27.09 -18.60 -16.94
CA VAL A 147 -26.92 -17.23 -17.47
C VAL A 147 -27.27 -17.20 -18.95
N TYR A 148 -28.15 -16.29 -19.32
CA TYR A 148 -28.44 -15.91 -20.70
C TYR A 148 -27.60 -14.67 -21.01
N LEU A 149 -26.41 -14.89 -21.58
CA LEU A 149 -25.47 -13.85 -21.96
C LEU A 149 -25.89 -13.25 -23.29
N ILE A 150 -26.40 -12.02 -23.28
CA ILE A 150 -26.80 -11.29 -24.48
C ILE A 150 -25.71 -10.31 -24.89
N GLY A 151 -25.18 -10.50 -26.09
CA GLY A 151 -24.26 -9.57 -26.75
C GLY A 151 -25.05 -8.47 -27.47
N THR A 152 -24.76 -7.23 -27.14
CA THR A 152 -25.48 -6.06 -27.67
C THR A 152 -24.55 -5.11 -28.41
N ALA A 153 -25.08 -4.41 -29.42
CA ALA A 153 -24.42 -3.26 -30.02
C ALA A 153 -25.01 -1.98 -29.38
N HIS A 154 -24.15 -1.13 -28.81
CA HIS A 154 -24.52 0.06 -28.03
C HIS A 154 -25.34 1.12 -28.79
N PHE A 155 -25.43 1.00 -30.13
CA PHE A 155 -26.14 1.91 -31.03
C PHE A 155 -27.16 1.17 -31.93
N SER A 156 -27.79 0.11 -31.41
CA SER A 156 -28.79 -0.67 -32.16
C SER A 156 -30.14 -0.70 -31.45
N LYS A 157 -31.22 -0.42 -32.19
CA LYS A 157 -32.60 -0.63 -31.71
C LYS A 157 -32.95 -2.12 -31.64
N GLU A 158 -32.43 -2.91 -32.56
CA GLU A 158 -32.58 -4.37 -32.57
C GLU A 158 -31.99 -4.98 -31.29
N SER A 159 -30.83 -4.49 -30.83
CA SER A 159 -30.26 -4.93 -29.54
C SER A 159 -31.14 -4.56 -28.33
N GLN A 160 -31.86 -3.43 -28.38
CA GLN A 160 -32.81 -3.07 -27.32
C GLN A 160 -34.03 -4.00 -27.31
N GLU A 161 -34.55 -4.32 -28.50
CA GLU A 161 -35.66 -5.26 -28.66
C GLU A 161 -35.26 -6.68 -28.20
N ASP A 162 -34.07 -7.15 -28.58
CA ASP A 162 -33.54 -8.45 -28.14
C ASP A 162 -33.39 -8.54 -26.62
N VAL A 163 -32.93 -7.48 -25.96
CA VAL A 163 -32.85 -7.39 -24.49
C VAL A 163 -34.23 -7.53 -23.86
N VAL A 164 -35.20 -6.73 -24.32
CA VAL A 164 -36.58 -6.75 -23.79
C VAL A 164 -37.23 -8.11 -24.03
N ASN A 165 -37.12 -8.65 -25.23
CA ASN A 165 -37.66 -9.96 -25.61
C ASN A 165 -37.05 -11.09 -24.77
N THR A 166 -35.73 -11.05 -24.55
CA THR A 166 -35.02 -12.05 -23.74
C THR A 166 -35.45 -11.99 -22.28
N ILE A 167 -35.55 -10.80 -21.68
CA ILE A 167 -36.00 -10.64 -20.29
C ILE A 167 -37.46 -11.11 -20.15
N ALA A 168 -38.34 -10.70 -21.07
CA ALA A 168 -39.74 -11.11 -21.07
C ALA A 168 -39.90 -12.63 -21.21
N ALA A 169 -39.16 -13.26 -22.12
CA ALA A 169 -39.22 -14.70 -22.38
C ALA A 169 -38.59 -15.55 -21.26
N THR A 170 -37.49 -15.09 -20.67
CA THR A 170 -36.75 -15.86 -19.64
C THR A 170 -37.35 -15.73 -18.25
N GLN A 171 -38.05 -14.63 -17.96
CA GLN A 171 -38.53 -14.24 -16.63
C GLN A 171 -37.41 -14.43 -15.57
N PRO A 172 -36.30 -13.68 -15.71
CA PRO A 172 -35.10 -13.90 -14.92
C PRO A 172 -35.29 -13.42 -13.48
N ASP A 173 -34.47 -13.96 -12.59
CA ASP A 173 -34.39 -13.47 -11.22
C ASP A 173 -33.51 -12.21 -11.12
N LEU A 174 -32.47 -12.16 -11.95
CA LEU A 174 -31.45 -11.11 -11.96
C LEU A 174 -31.17 -10.68 -13.40
N VAL A 175 -30.95 -9.39 -13.61
CA VAL A 175 -30.40 -8.84 -14.85
C VAL A 175 -29.11 -8.11 -14.53
N MET A 176 -27.98 -8.58 -15.06
CA MET A 176 -26.70 -7.89 -14.99
C MET A 176 -26.51 -7.02 -16.23
N VAL A 177 -25.99 -5.80 -16.06
CA VAL A 177 -25.57 -4.93 -17.17
C VAL A 177 -24.07 -4.63 -17.08
N GLU A 178 -23.40 -4.48 -18.22
CA GLU A 178 -22.02 -3.99 -18.33
C GLU A 178 -21.94 -2.49 -17.99
N LEU A 179 -22.12 -2.20 -16.71
CA LEU A 179 -22.06 -0.85 -16.18
C LEU A 179 -21.45 -0.90 -14.79
N CYS A 180 -20.69 0.13 -14.42
CA CYS A 180 -20.12 0.30 -13.08
C CYS A 180 -20.87 1.41 -12.31
N PRO A 181 -20.80 1.47 -10.96
CA PRO A 181 -21.61 2.40 -10.17
C PRO A 181 -21.42 3.88 -10.51
N SER A 182 -20.21 4.28 -10.88
CA SER A 182 -19.92 5.67 -11.27
C SER A 182 -20.62 6.11 -12.55
N ARG A 183 -21.23 5.16 -13.29
CA ARG A 183 -21.97 5.41 -14.53
C ARG A 183 -23.46 5.14 -14.40
N ILE A 184 -23.98 4.88 -13.19
CA ILE A 184 -25.38 4.51 -12.96
C ILE A 184 -26.39 5.55 -13.46
N SER A 185 -26.02 6.84 -13.47
CA SER A 185 -26.88 7.94 -13.93
C SER A 185 -27.35 7.80 -15.39
N ILE A 186 -26.69 6.97 -16.20
CA ILE A 186 -27.12 6.66 -17.57
C ILE A 186 -28.47 5.93 -17.63
N LEU A 187 -28.86 5.26 -16.53
CA LEU A 187 -30.11 4.49 -16.45
C LEU A 187 -31.33 5.37 -16.13
N SER A 188 -31.12 6.53 -15.51
CA SER A 188 -32.16 7.43 -15.01
C SER A 188 -32.45 8.64 -15.91
N MET A 189 -31.61 8.90 -16.92
CA MET A 189 -31.78 10.02 -17.84
C MET A 189 -32.53 9.58 -19.11
N ASP A 190 -33.50 10.40 -19.54
CA ASP A 190 -34.21 10.18 -20.80
C ASP A 190 -33.32 10.51 -22.01
N GLU A 191 -33.63 9.89 -23.15
CA GLU A 191 -32.83 9.99 -24.37
C GLU A 191 -32.68 11.44 -24.86
N GLN A 192 -33.71 12.27 -24.69
CA GLN A 192 -33.68 13.68 -25.10
C GLN A 192 -32.77 14.52 -24.20
N THR A 193 -32.77 14.28 -22.89
CA THR A 193 -31.85 14.95 -21.95
C THR A 193 -30.40 14.53 -22.18
N LEU A 194 -30.13 13.24 -22.45
CA LEU A 194 -28.78 12.78 -22.81
C LEU A 194 -28.30 13.38 -24.14
N LEU A 195 -29.17 13.46 -25.14
CA LEU A 195 -28.91 14.15 -26.41
C LEU A 195 -28.55 15.63 -26.19
N LYS A 196 -29.25 16.29 -25.26
CA LYS A 196 -29.05 17.69 -24.91
C LYS A 196 -27.76 17.92 -24.12
N GLU A 197 -27.46 17.09 -23.12
CA GLU A 197 -26.21 17.15 -22.35
C GLU A 197 -24.97 16.80 -23.21
N ALA A 198 -25.10 15.84 -24.12
CA ALA A 198 -24.07 15.52 -25.10
C ALA A 198 -23.80 16.70 -26.07
N SER A 199 -24.83 17.49 -26.37
CA SER A 199 -24.69 18.69 -27.20
C SER A 199 -24.10 19.91 -26.46
N ASP A 200 -24.08 19.91 -25.12
CA ASP A 200 -23.78 21.08 -24.28
C ASP A 200 -22.54 20.88 -23.36
N LEU A 201 -21.44 20.37 -23.94
CA LEU A 201 -20.15 20.24 -23.26
C LEU A 201 -19.52 21.62 -22.98
N ASN A 202 -19.85 22.20 -21.83
CA ASN A 202 -19.33 23.51 -21.42
C ASN A 202 -17.93 23.39 -20.77
N THR A 203 -17.07 24.38 -21.01
CA THR A 203 -15.68 24.49 -20.50
C THR A 203 -15.58 24.42 -18.97
N GLN A 204 -16.63 24.83 -18.25
CA GLN A 204 -16.67 24.71 -16.78
C GLN A 204 -16.84 23.27 -16.28
N LYS A 205 -17.65 22.43 -16.94
CA LYS A 205 -17.78 21.00 -16.57
C LYS A 205 -16.44 20.28 -16.77
N ILE A 206 -15.72 20.59 -17.85
CA ILE A 206 -14.36 20.09 -18.16
C ILE A 206 -13.36 20.44 -17.05
N LEU A 207 -13.32 21.71 -16.62
CA LEU A 207 -12.43 22.18 -15.55
C LEU A 207 -12.74 21.54 -14.18
N THR A 208 -14.01 21.23 -13.92
CA THR A 208 -14.45 20.64 -12.65
C THR A 208 -14.06 19.16 -12.58
N THR A 209 -14.27 18.41 -13.66
CA THR A 209 -13.83 17.00 -13.79
C THR A 209 -12.30 16.87 -13.72
N ILE A 210 -11.56 17.79 -14.34
CA ILE A 210 -10.08 17.83 -14.27
C ILE A 210 -9.59 18.08 -12.84
N LYS A 211 -10.26 18.94 -12.07
CA LYS A 211 -9.91 19.21 -10.66
C LYS A 211 -10.19 18.03 -9.73
N GLN A 212 -11.23 17.25 -10.00
CA GLN A 212 -11.66 16.14 -9.16
C GLN A 212 -10.91 14.83 -9.46
N SER A 213 -10.64 14.56 -10.73
CA SER A 213 -10.05 13.28 -11.18
C SER A 213 -8.56 13.37 -11.51
N GLY A 214 -8.00 14.59 -11.53
CA GLY A 214 -6.64 14.87 -12.01
C GLY A 214 -6.60 15.11 -13.52
N VAL A 215 -5.58 15.82 -13.99
CA VAL A 215 -5.49 16.33 -15.37
C VAL A 215 -5.61 15.24 -16.43
N VAL A 216 -4.90 14.13 -16.27
CA VAL A 216 -4.86 13.05 -17.27
C VAL A 216 -6.19 12.27 -17.33
N GLN A 217 -6.78 11.97 -16.18
CA GLN A 217 -8.07 11.26 -16.09
C GLN A 217 -9.24 12.16 -16.51
N GLY A 218 -9.19 13.44 -16.15
CA GLY A 218 -10.19 14.43 -16.55
C GLY A 218 -10.20 14.63 -18.06
N ILE A 219 -9.03 14.71 -18.70
CA ILE A 219 -8.93 14.81 -20.18
C ILE A 219 -9.50 13.55 -20.83
N LEU A 220 -9.14 12.35 -20.36
CA LEU A 220 -9.63 11.09 -20.93
C LEU A 220 -11.16 10.93 -20.76
N HIS A 221 -11.71 11.37 -19.63
CA HIS A 221 -13.16 11.37 -19.40
C HIS A 221 -13.90 12.36 -20.32
N VAL A 222 -13.37 13.57 -20.46
CA VAL A 222 -13.92 14.60 -21.37
C VAL A 222 -13.88 14.15 -22.83
N LEU A 223 -12.84 13.41 -23.19
CA LEU A 223 -12.63 12.83 -24.49
C LEU A 223 -13.64 11.73 -24.80
N LEU A 224 -13.87 10.79 -23.87
CA LEU A 224 -14.92 9.76 -24.01
C LEU A 224 -16.32 10.38 -24.11
N LEU A 225 -16.59 11.43 -23.32
CA LEU A 225 -17.83 12.20 -23.39
C LEU A 225 -17.99 12.94 -24.72
N SER A 226 -16.94 13.61 -25.19
CA SER A 226 -16.97 14.39 -26.43
C SER A 226 -17.06 13.50 -27.67
N MET A 227 -16.50 12.28 -27.62
CA MET A 227 -16.67 11.26 -28.65
C MET A 227 -18.11 10.73 -28.66
N SER A 228 -18.63 10.37 -27.49
CA SER A 228 -20.04 9.94 -27.33
C SER A 228 -20.99 11.00 -27.89
N ALA A 229 -20.69 12.28 -27.64
CA ALA A 229 -21.45 13.41 -28.17
C ALA A 229 -21.39 13.57 -29.70
N HIS A 230 -20.21 13.41 -30.30
CA HIS A 230 -20.06 13.49 -31.75
C HIS A 230 -20.86 12.39 -32.47
N ILE A 231 -20.80 11.17 -31.95
CA ILE A 231 -21.47 10.00 -32.53
C ILE A 231 -22.98 10.07 -32.35
N THR A 232 -23.43 10.55 -31.19
CA THR A 232 -24.85 10.77 -30.91
C THR A 232 -25.47 11.76 -31.92
N ARG A 233 -24.73 12.78 -32.38
CA ARG A 233 -25.20 13.74 -33.39
C ARG A 233 -25.32 13.11 -34.78
N GLU A 234 -24.36 12.28 -35.17
CA GLU A 234 -24.34 11.62 -36.48
C GLU A 234 -25.35 10.47 -36.59
N LEU A 235 -25.56 9.71 -35.51
CA LEU A 235 -26.45 8.54 -35.48
C LEU A 235 -27.88 8.84 -35.02
N SER A 236 -28.14 10.03 -34.44
CA SER A 236 -29.43 10.39 -33.82
C SER A 236 -29.91 9.35 -32.78
N MET A 237 -28.98 8.68 -32.11
CA MET A 237 -29.24 7.65 -31.10
C MET A 237 -28.32 7.87 -29.90
N ALA A 238 -28.87 7.88 -28.68
CA ALA A 238 -28.06 8.04 -27.47
C ALA A 238 -27.47 6.70 -27.01
N PRO A 239 -26.17 6.63 -26.65
CA PRO A 239 -25.53 5.41 -26.16
C PRO A 239 -26.19 4.88 -24.89
N GLY A 240 -26.08 3.58 -24.64
CA GLY A 240 -26.63 2.92 -23.44
C GLY A 240 -28.12 2.60 -23.52
N GLY A 241 -28.71 2.62 -24.73
CA GLY A 241 -30.13 2.32 -24.94
C GLY A 241 -30.51 0.91 -24.49
N GLU A 242 -29.64 -0.06 -24.74
CA GLU A 242 -29.73 -1.44 -24.31
C GLU A 242 -29.79 -1.60 -22.79
N PHE A 243 -29.00 -0.81 -22.04
CA PHE A 243 -29.02 -0.84 -20.57
C PHE A 243 -30.27 -0.17 -20.01
N ARG A 244 -30.74 0.93 -20.62
CA ARG A 244 -32.02 1.56 -20.26
C ARG A 244 -33.19 0.64 -20.55
N ALA A 245 -33.17 -0.05 -21.70
CA ALA A 245 -34.18 -1.06 -22.06
C ALA A 245 -34.19 -2.22 -21.06
N ALA A 246 -33.01 -2.71 -20.65
CA ALA A 246 -32.87 -3.70 -19.58
C ALA A 246 -33.48 -3.21 -18.26
N HIS A 247 -33.13 -1.99 -17.82
CA HIS A 247 -33.67 -1.40 -16.60
C HIS A 247 -35.20 -1.27 -16.64
N LYS A 248 -35.77 -0.76 -17.74
CA LYS A 248 -37.23 -0.67 -17.92
C LYS A 248 -37.89 -2.06 -17.90
N ALA A 249 -37.32 -3.04 -18.58
CA ALA A 249 -37.84 -4.42 -18.60
C ALA A 249 -37.76 -5.09 -17.21
N VAL A 250 -36.71 -4.80 -16.43
CA VAL A 250 -36.59 -5.24 -15.03
C VAL A 250 -37.71 -4.64 -14.17
N MET A 251 -37.99 -3.35 -14.30
CA MET A 251 -39.09 -2.69 -13.57
C MET A 251 -40.47 -3.27 -13.90
N GLN A 252 -40.65 -3.79 -15.12
CA GLN A 252 -41.86 -4.48 -15.55
C GLN A 252 -41.89 -5.97 -15.15
N THR A 253 -40.77 -6.52 -14.68
CA THR A 253 -40.65 -7.93 -14.28
C THR A 253 -40.69 -8.05 -12.76
N GLN A 254 -41.75 -8.67 -12.23
CA GLN A 254 -41.99 -8.75 -10.79
C GLN A 254 -40.79 -9.36 -10.03
N LEU A 255 -40.31 -8.63 -9.01
CA LEU A 255 -39.17 -9.00 -8.16
C LEU A 255 -37.90 -9.41 -8.94
N CYS A 256 -37.67 -8.82 -10.10
CA CYS A 256 -36.40 -8.93 -10.81
C CYS A 256 -35.44 -7.85 -10.31
N ARG A 257 -34.17 -8.20 -10.07
CA ARG A 257 -33.16 -7.24 -9.58
C ARG A 257 -32.19 -6.87 -10.70
N LEU A 258 -31.88 -5.58 -10.83
CA LEU A 258 -30.82 -5.10 -11.72
C LEU A 258 -29.47 -5.13 -10.98
N VAL A 259 -28.41 -5.55 -11.66
CA VAL A 259 -27.05 -5.68 -11.13
C VAL A 259 -26.04 -4.98 -12.04
N LEU A 260 -25.10 -4.26 -11.46
CA LEU A 260 -23.98 -3.63 -12.17
C LEU A 260 -22.77 -4.57 -12.19
N GLY A 261 -22.36 -5.05 -13.36
CA GLY A 261 -21.38 -6.13 -13.51
C GLY A 261 -19.97 -5.74 -13.94
N ASP A 262 -19.71 -4.45 -14.24
CA ASP A 262 -18.45 -4.02 -14.86
C ASP A 262 -17.44 -3.43 -13.86
N ARG A 263 -16.16 -3.46 -14.24
CA ARG A 263 -15.05 -2.91 -13.46
C ARG A 263 -15.21 -1.38 -13.34
N PRO A 264 -14.90 -0.77 -12.18
CA PRO A 264 -14.92 0.68 -12.05
C PRO A 264 -14.08 1.36 -13.14
N ILE A 265 -14.70 2.27 -13.89
CA ILE A 265 -14.09 2.86 -15.08
C ILE A 265 -12.79 3.62 -14.77
N HIS A 266 -12.68 4.24 -13.59
CA HIS A 266 -11.45 4.93 -13.18
C HIS A 266 -10.26 3.97 -13.07
N VAL A 267 -10.46 2.76 -12.55
CA VAL A 267 -9.43 1.72 -12.47
C VAL A 267 -9.02 1.30 -13.88
N THR A 268 -9.99 1.04 -14.76
CA THR A 268 -9.74 0.70 -16.18
C THR A 268 -8.90 1.78 -16.87
N LEU A 269 -9.27 3.06 -16.72
CA LEU A 269 -8.58 4.18 -17.35
C LEU A 269 -7.20 4.43 -16.74
N GLN A 270 -7.04 4.30 -15.43
CA GLN A 270 -5.73 4.39 -14.75
C GLN A 270 -4.78 3.28 -15.20
N ARG A 271 -5.27 2.04 -15.33
CA ARG A 271 -4.47 0.93 -15.85
C ARG A 271 -4.11 1.14 -17.32
N ALA A 272 -5.07 1.56 -18.15
CA ALA A 272 -4.85 1.85 -19.56
C ALA A 272 -3.76 2.93 -19.74
N LEU A 273 -3.90 4.07 -19.08
CA LEU A 273 -2.90 5.13 -19.10
C LEU A 273 -1.58 4.72 -18.45
N GLY A 274 -1.61 3.89 -17.40
CA GLY A 274 -0.42 3.31 -16.77
C GLY A 274 0.35 2.39 -17.71
N SER A 275 -0.34 1.75 -18.66
CA SER A 275 0.27 0.86 -19.66
C SER A 275 0.90 1.58 -20.85
N LEU A 276 0.56 2.85 -21.06
CA LEU A 276 1.05 3.68 -22.15
C LEU A 276 2.28 4.48 -21.73
N ASN A 277 3.26 4.54 -22.62
CA ASN A 277 4.42 5.39 -22.45
C ASN A 277 4.14 6.88 -22.70
N PHE A 278 5.08 7.78 -22.39
CA PHE A 278 4.85 9.23 -22.54
C PHE A 278 4.58 9.64 -24.01
N TRP A 279 5.32 9.07 -24.96
CA TRP A 279 5.11 9.33 -26.40
C TRP A 279 3.81 8.73 -26.93
N GLN A 280 3.43 7.56 -26.46
CA GLN A 280 2.18 6.88 -26.72
C GLN A 280 1.04 7.65 -26.08
N LYS A 281 1.21 8.26 -24.90
CA LYS A 281 0.24 9.19 -24.31
C LYS A 281 0.07 10.40 -25.20
N ILE A 282 1.17 11.06 -25.62
CA ILE A 282 1.09 12.21 -26.54
C ILE A 282 0.44 11.80 -27.86
N LYS A 283 0.86 10.68 -28.47
CA LYS A 283 0.33 10.15 -29.73
C LYS A 283 -1.14 9.77 -29.57
N PHE A 284 -1.52 9.16 -28.46
CA PHE A 284 -2.90 8.81 -28.12
C PHE A 284 -3.74 10.08 -27.96
N PHE A 285 -3.29 11.06 -27.17
CA PHE A 285 -3.97 12.36 -27.03
C PHE A 285 -4.04 13.12 -28.36
N TRP A 286 -3.02 13.05 -29.20
CA TRP A 286 -2.99 13.66 -30.53
C TRP A 286 -3.96 12.98 -31.48
N HIS A 287 -3.95 11.65 -31.52
CA HIS A 287 -4.86 10.83 -32.32
C HIS A 287 -6.31 11.12 -31.95
N VAL A 288 -6.58 11.25 -30.65
CA VAL A 288 -7.93 11.59 -30.21
C VAL A 288 -8.28 13.07 -30.40
N ALA A 289 -7.33 13.99 -30.24
CA ALA A 289 -7.57 15.40 -30.59
C ALA A 289 -7.91 15.56 -32.09
N MET A 290 -7.31 14.74 -32.95
CA MET A 290 -7.61 14.71 -34.38
C MET A 290 -8.93 14.01 -34.72
N SER A 291 -9.36 13.02 -33.94
CA SER A 291 -10.62 12.31 -34.21
C SER A 291 -11.86 13.20 -34.06
N HIS A 292 -11.79 14.28 -33.28
CA HIS A 292 -12.85 15.30 -33.21
C HIS A 292 -13.12 16.04 -34.53
N ASN A 293 -12.18 16.01 -35.48
CA ASN A 293 -12.29 16.66 -36.79
C ASN A 293 -12.63 15.68 -37.94
N ALA A 294 -12.79 14.39 -37.66
CA ALA A 294 -13.12 13.39 -38.67
C ALA A 294 -14.65 13.28 -38.85
N SER A 295 -15.15 13.48 -40.07
CA SER A 295 -16.56 13.22 -40.40
C SER A 295 -16.76 11.72 -40.68
N ILE A 296 -17.65 11.08 -39.93
CA ILE A 296 -17.97 9.66 -40.09
C ILE A 296 -18.70 9.45 -41.43
N THR A 297 -18.25 8.50 -42.24
CA THR A 297 -18.90 8.15 -43.50
C THR A 297 -20.18 7.32 -43.25
N PRO A 298 -21.18 7.34 -44.15
CA PRO A 298 -22.38 6.52 -44.02
C PRO A 298 -22.10 5.01 -43.94
N GLU A 299 -20.97 4.56 -44.49
CA GLU A 299 -20.52 3.16 -44.43
C GLU A 299 -19.95 2.78 -43.05
N GLU A 300 -19.28 3.71 -42.37
CA GLU A 300 -18.82 3.55 -40.98
C GLU A 300 -20.00 3.59 -40.00
N VAL A 301 -21.02 4.40 -40.28
CA VAL A 301 -22.29 4.44 -39.53
C VAL A 301 -23.01 3.09 -39.54
N GLU A 302 -23.11 2.42 -40.69
CA GLU A 302 -23.76 1.11 -40.78
C GLU A 302 -22.92 0.00 -40.12
N LYS A 303 -21.59 0.09 -40.14
CA LYS A 303 -20.71 -0.82 -39.38
C LYS A 303 -20.85 -0.66 -37.87
N CYS A 304 -21.03 0.58 -37.37
CA CYS A 304 -21.24 0.87 -35.94
C CYS A 304 -22.54 0.27 -35.39
N LYS A 305 -23.53 -0.04 -36.25
CA LYS A 305 -24.76 -0.74 -35.86
C LYS A 305 -24.57 -2.25 -35.72
N GLN A 306 -23.50 -2.81 -36.31
CA GLN A 306 -23.26 -4.26 -36.41
C GLN A 306 -22.20 -4.79 -35.42
N ARG A 307 -21.32 -3.94 -34.87
CA ARG A 307 -20.27 -4.32 -33.91
C ARG A 307 -20.09 -3.25 -32.84
N ASP A 308 -19.46 -3.60 -31.71
CA ASP A 308 -19.07 -2.62 -30.70
C ASP A 308 -18.01 -1.67 -31.28
N LEU A 309 -18.32 -0.38 -31.28
CA LEU A 309 -17.47 0.70 -31.76
C LEU A 309 -16.13 0.74 -31.01
N LEU A 310 -16.13 0.42 -29.71
CA LEU A 310 -14.91 0.42 -28.91
C LEU A 310 -13.96 -0.69 -29.38
N GLU A 311 -14.49 -1.86 -29.74
CA GLU A 311 -13.73 -2.96 -30.34
C GLU A 311 -13.14 -2.55 -31.70
N GLN A 312 -13.89 -1.81 -32.52
CA GLN A 312 -13.40 -1.33 -33.82
C GLN A 312 -12.27 -0.30 -33.65
N LEU A 313 -12.42 0.67 -32.75
CA LEU A 313 -11.37 1.65 -32.45
C LEU A 313 -10.14 0.96 -31.86
N LEU A 314 -10.33 0.02 -30.94
CA LEU A 314 -9.24 -0.75 -30.37
C LEU A 314 -8.57 -1.64 -31.42
N ALA A 315 -9.31 -2.16 -32.41
CA ALA A 315 -8.75 -2.95 -33.51
C ALA A 315 -8.00 -2.09 -34.54
N GLU A 316 -8.50 -0.90 -34.88
CA GLU A 316 -7.82 0.09 -35.73
C GLU A 316 -6.57 0.66 -35.05
N MET A 317 -6.61 0.79 -33.72
CA MET A 317 -5.49 1.24 -32.88
C MET A 317 -4.62 0.09 -32.36
N ALA A 318 -4.98 -1.18 -32.56
CA ALA A 318 -4.30 -2.36 -31.99
C ALA A 318 -2.85 -2.47 -32.46
N GLY A 319 -2.57 -2.02 -33.69
CA GLY A 319 -1.21 -1.96 -34.21
C GLY A 319 -0.31 -0.97 -33.46
N ASP A 320 -0.87 0.16 -33.03
CA ASP A 320 -0.15 1.23 -32.34
C ASP A 320 -0.18 1.11 -30.80
N PHE A 321 -1.21 0.46 -30.24
CA PHE A 321 -1.47 0.38 -28.80
C PHE A 321 -1.98 -1.01 -28.35
N PRO A 322 -1.25 -2.11 -28.61
CA PRO A 322 -1.73 -3.48 -28.36
C PRO A 322 -2.07 -3.77 -26.88
N LYS A 323 -1.44 -3.05 -25.94
CA LYS A 323 -1.71 -3.17 -24.49
C LYS A 323 -3.10 -2.66 -24.09
N LEU A 324 -3.69 -1.76 -24.86
CA LEU A 324 -5.02 -1.22 -24.56
C LEU A 324 -6.10 -2.28 -24.75
N SER A 325 -6.00 -3.12 -25.79
CA SER A 325 -6.93 -4.23 -26.03
C SER A 325 -7.00 -5.16 -24.82
N LYS A 326 -5.84 -5.57 -24.30
CA LYS A 326 -5.75 -6.38 -23.07
C LYS A 326 -6.50 -5.76 -21.88
N ILE A 327 -6.40 -4.44 -21.70
CA ILE A 327 -6.95 -3.75 -20.51
C ILE A 327 -8.45 -3.45 -20.67
N PHE A 328 -8.89 -3.06 -21.87
CA PHE A 328 -10.27 -2.69 -22.16
C PHE A 328 -11.16 -3.89 -22.52
N VAL A 329 -10.58 -5.01 -22.95
CA VAL A 329 -11.31 -6.23 -23.32
C VAL A 329 -10.95 -7.36 -22.37
N ASP A 330 -9.79 -8.02 -22.54
CA ASP A 330 -9.44 -9.25 -21.81
C ASP A 330 -9.58 -9.14 -20.28
N GLU A 331 -9.05 -8.06 -19.67
CA GLU A 331 -9.14 -7.84 -18.23
C GLU A 331 -10.57 -7.55 -17.75
N ARG A 332 -11.39 -6.90 -18.59
CA ARG A 332 -12.80 -6.62 -18.28
C ARG A 332 -13.64 -7.88 -18.43
N ASP A 333 -13.35 -8.72 -19.43
CA ASP A 333 -13.97 -10.03 -19.60
C ASP A 333 -13.74 -10.90 -18.36
N ALA A 334 -12.49 -10.98 -17.91
CA ALA A 334 -12.13 -11.70 -16.69
C ALA A 334 -12.91 -11.17 -15.47
N TYR A 335 -12.99 -9.84 -15.30
CA TYR A 335 -13.73 -9.22 -14.20
C TYR A 335 -15.25 -9.53 -14.27
N MET A 336 -15.87 -9.37 -15.43
CA MET A 336 -17.30 -9.64 -15.62
C MET A 336 -17.64 -11.13 -15.46
N THR A 337 -16.78 -12.04 -15.94
CA THR A 337 -16.92 -13.48 -15.69
C THR A 337 -16.90 -13.76 -14.19
N HIS A 338 -15.98 -13.17 -13.45
CA HIS A 338 -15.94 -13.31 -12.00
C HIS A 338 -17.23 -12.77 -11.35
N ALA A 339 -17.72 -11.60 -11.78
CA ALA A 339 -18.97 -11.03 -11.27
C ALA A 339 -20.16 -11.97 -11.48
N LEU A 340 -20.26 -12.58 -12.67
CA LEU A 340 -21.29 -13.59 -12.96
C LEU A 340 -21.14 -14.85 -12.11
N HIS A 341 -19.93 -15.35 -11.87
CA HIS A 341 -19.70 -16.49 -10.98
C HIS A 341 -20.17 -16.19 -9.56
N SER A 342 -19.78 -15.03 -9.03
CA SER A 342 -20.15 -14.57 -7.68
C SER A 342 -21.67 -14.36 -7.56
N LEU A 343 -22.31 -13.84 -8.60
CA LEU A 343 -23.77 -13.73 -8.69
C LEU A 343 -24.45 -15.10 -8.63
N LEU A 344 -24.02 -16.06 -9.45
CA LEU A 344 -24.60 -17.40 -9.46
C LEU A 344 -24.43 -18.09 -8.09
N LEU A 345 -23.23 -18.04 -7.51
CA LEU A 345 -22.95 -18.66 -6.21
C LEU A 345 -23.84 -18.11 -5.10
N LYS A 346 -23.77 -16.79 -4.88
CA LYS A 346 -24.49 -16.15 -3.76
C LYS A 346 -25.99 -16.29 -3.91
N ASN A 347 -26.51 -15.97 -5.08
CA ASN A 347 -27.96 -15.92 -5.27
C ASN A 347 -28.58 -17.32 -5.33
N THR A 348 -27.85 -18.34 -5.77
CA THR A 348 -28.32 -19.72 -5.68
C THR A 348 -28.43 -20.16 -4.22
N ILE A 349 -27.45 -19.82 -3.37
CA ILE A 349 -27.50 -20.08 -1.92
C ILE A 349 -28.72 -19.39 -1.29
N GLU A 350 -28.86 -18.08 -1.48
CA GLU A 350 -29.93 -17.30 -0.85
C GLU A 350 -31.32 -17.75 -1.31
N LYS A 351 -31.48 -17.98 -2.62
CA LYS A 351 -32.72 -18.48 -3.20
C LYS A 351 -33.02 -19.89 -2.68
N ARG A 352 -32.02 -20.77 -2.59
CA ARG A 352 -32.20 -22.15 -2.11
C ARG A 352 -32.60 -22.19 -0.64
N LEU A 353 -31.91 -21.47 0.22
CA LEU A 353 -32.22 -21.40 1.66
C LEU A 353 -33.60 -20.80 1.92
N SER A 354 -34.02 -19.85 1.08
CA SER A 354 -35.34 -19.24 1.15
C SER A 354 -36.44 -20.21 0.69
N TRP A 355 -36.17 -21.02 -0.34
CA TRP A 355 -37.10 -22.02 -0.86
C TRP A 355 -37.43 -23.15 0.13
N GLU A 356 -36.48 -23.59 0.96
CA GLU A 356 -36.69 -24.64 1.98
C GLU A 356 -37.83 -24.32 2.98
N ARG A 357 -38.29 -23.06 3.01
CA ARG A 357 -39.37 -22.57 3.87
C ARG A 357 -40.69 -22.36 3.11
N THR A 358 -40.77 -22.82 1.87
CA THR A 358 -41.92 -22.68 0.98
C THR A 358 -42.45 -24.05 0.55
N ASP A 359 -43.71 -24.10 0.11
CA ASP A 359 -44.41 -25.31 -0.34
C ASP A 359 -44.55 -25.41 -1.87
N VAL A 360 -43.83 -24.55 -2.61
CA VAL A 360 -43.87 -24.47 -4.08
C VAL A 360 -42.70 -25.23 -4.74
N ASP A 361 -42.85 -25.63 -6.00
CA ASP A 361 -41.80 -26.34 -6.73
C ASP A 361 -40.53 -25.48 -6.94
N TRP A 362 -39.35 -26.12 -6.86
CA TRP A 362 -38.07 -25.44 -7.05
C TRP A 362 -37.91 -24.92 -8.48
N GLN A 363 -37.58 -23.63 -8.60
CA GLN A 363 -37.19 -23.01 -9.87
C GLN A 363 -35.72 -22.56 -9.83
N PRO A 364 -34.87 -23.06 -10.75
CA PRO A 364 -33.45 -22.69 -10.80
C PRO A 364 -33.22 -21.18 -10.94
N LEU A 365 -32.04 -20.72 -10.54
CA LEU A 365 -31.65 -19.32 -10.73
C LEU A 365 -31.48 -19.02 -12.21
N ARG A 366 -32.14 -17.96 -12.71
CA ARG A 366 -31.93 -17.45 -14.08
C ARG A 366 -31.40 -16.03 -14.03
N VAL A 367 -30.27 -15.79 -14.69
CA VAL A 367 -29.66 -14.47 -14.85
C VAL A 367 -29.66 -14.10 -16.32
N VAL A 368 -30.05 -12.88 -16.68
CA VAL A 368 -29.77 -12.32 -18.01
C VAL A 368 -28.61 -11.36 -17.87
N ALA A 369 -27.55 -11.53 -18.66
CA ALA A 369 -26.36 -10.68 -18.61
C ALA A 369 -26.23 -9.89 -19.92
N VAL A 370 -26.48 -8.58 -19.85
CA VAL A 370 -26.44 -7.66 -20.98
C VAL A 370 -25.05 -7.03 -21.06
N VAL A 371 -24.29 -7.44 -22.08
CA VAL A 371 -22.91 -6.97 -22.32
C VAL A 371 -22.75 -6.52 -23.76
N GLY A 372 -21.72 -5.73 -24.04
CA GLY A 372 -21.26 -5.43 -25.38
C GLY A 372 -20.88 -6.71 -26.12
N ILE A 373 -21.22 -6.82 -27.39
CA ILE A 373 -21.01 -8.04 -28.18
C ILE A 373 -19.54 -8.50 -28.21
N GLY A 374 -18.60 -7.55 -28.16
CA GLY A 374 -17.15 -7.82 -28.13
C GLY A 374 -16.67 -8.56 -26.89
N HIS A 375 -17.40 -8.49 -25.78
CA HIS A 375 -17.06 -9.17 -24.52
C HIS A 375 -17.55 -10.62 -24.45
N THR A 376 -18.52 -10.98 -25.29
CA THR A 376 -19.13 -12.32 -25.25
C THR A 376 -18.15 -13.49 -25.45
N PRO A 377 -17.16 -13.43 -26.38
CA PRO A 377 -16.23 -14.55 -26.58
C PRO A 377 -15.27 -14.71 -25.40
N GLY A 378 -14.78 -13.62 -24.82
CA GLY A 378 -13.87 -13.65 -23.68
C GLY A 378 -14.54 -14.15 -22.41
N ILE A 379 -15.78 -13.70 -22.13
CA ILE A 379 -16.56 -14.22 -21.00
C ILE A 379 -16.78 -15.72 -21.14
N ALA A 380 -17.16 -16.20 -22.33
CA ALA A 380 -17.35 -17.63 -22.60
C ALA A 380 -16.05 -18.44 -22.46
N ALA A 381 -14.91 -17.86 -22.86
CA ALA A 381 -13.59 -18.50 -22.74
C ALA A 381 -13.15 -18.64 -21.27
N HIS A 382 -13.40 -17.62 -20.44
CA HIS A 382 -13.06 -17.64 -19.02
C HIS A 382 -14.06 -18.43 -18.16
N TRP A 383 -15.28 -18.66 -18.66
CA TRP A 383 -16.41 -19.18 -17.89
C TRP A 383 -16.12 -20.41 -17.03
N ASN A 384 -15.40 -21.41 -17.56
CA ASN A 384 -15.22 -22.65 -16.80
C ASN A 384 -14.14 -22.58 -15.71
N ASN A 385 -13.39 -21.48 -15.57
CA ASN A 385 -12.24 -21.38 -14.68
C ASN A 385 -12.42 -20.28 -13.62
N PRO A 386 -11.88 -20.45 -12.39
CA PRO A 386 -11.85 -19.39 -11.41
C PRO A 386 -10.95 -18.24 -11.90
N VAL A 387 -11.39 -17.00 -11.65
CA VAL A 387 -10.68 -15.79 -12.03
C VAL A 387 -10.27 -15.03 -10.77
N ASP A 388 -8.98 -14.71 -10.66
CA ASP A 388 -8.44 -13.85 -9.60
C ASP A 388 -8.56 -12.38 -10.00
N ILE A 389 -9.38 -11.64 -9.26
CA ILE A 389 -9.69 -10.23 -9.55
C ILE A 389 -8.85 -9.25 -8.73
N ALA A 390 -8.16 -9.68 -7.67
CA ALA A 390 -7.36 -8.76 -6.84
C ALA A 390 -6.29 -7.99 -7.66
N PRO A 391 -5.59 -8.62 -8.63
CA PRO A 391 -4.66 -7.91 -9.50
C PRO A 391 -5.32 -6.95 -10.50
N LEU A 392 -6.62 -7.12 -10.77
CA LEU A 392 -7.39 -6.34 -11.75
C LEU A 392 -7.95 -5.04 -11.15
N LEU A 393 -8.05 -4.97 -9.82
CA LEU A 393 -8.57 -3.83 -9.06
C LEU A 393 -7.51 -2.78 -8.70
N HIS A 394 -6.23 -3.07 -8.88
CA HIS A 394 -5.13 -2.16 -8.52
C HIS A 394 -4.21 -1.88 -9.70
N VAL A 395 -3.65 -0.68 -9.83
CA VAL A 395 -2.56 -0.43 -10.78
C VAL A 395 -1.29 -1.12 -10.25
N PRO A 396 -0.61 -1.98 -11.03
CA PRO A 396 0.61 -2.62 -10.57
C PRO A 396 1.64 -1.55 -10.17
N PRO A 397 2.26 -1.66 -8.99
CA PRO A 397 3.28 -0.70 -8.58
C PRO A 397 4.48 -0.76 -9.53
N THR A 398 5.07 0.40 -9.83
CA THR A 398 6.28 0.46 -10.65
C THR A 398 7.44 -0.26 -9.95
N SER A 399 8.21 -1.05 -10.71
CA SER A 399 9.31 -1.84 -10.15
C SER A 399 10.38 -0.94 -9.51
N THR A 400 11.02 -1.40 -8.43
CA THR A 400 12.09 -0.64 -7.75
C THR A 400 13.23 -0.30 -8.70
N SER A 401 13.64 -1.23 -9.58
CA SER A 401 14.68 -1.00 -10.58
C SER A 401 14.31 0.14 -11.54
N THR A 402 13.05 0.19 -11.99
CA THR A 402 12.61 1.30 -12.85
C THR A 402 12.59 2.63 -12.10
N LYS A 403 12.16 2.63 -10.83
CA LYS A 403 12.23 3.84 -10.00
C LYS A 403 13.66 4.34 -9.84
N ASN A 404 14.63 3.44 -9.66
CA ASN A 404 16.05 3.79 -9.57
C ASN A 404 16.54 4.46 -10.86
N TYR A 405 16.15 3.93 -12.03
CA TYR A 405 16.48 4.58 -13.31
C TYR A 405 15.86 5.98 -13.43
N ILE A 406 14.58 6.14 -13.09
CA ILE A 406 13.89 7.45 -13.10
C ILE A 406 14.58 8.42 -12.13
N ASN A 407 14.97 7.97 -10.94
CA ASN A 407 15.70 8.78 -9.96
C ASN A 407 17.06 9.24 -10.50
N LEU A 408 17.79 8.38 -11.20
CA LEU A 408 19.02 8.77 -11.91
C LEU A 408 18.74 9.85 -12.96
N ARG A 409 17.74 9.63 -13.82
CA ARG A 409 17.37 10.55 -14.92
C ARG A 409 16.83 11.89 -14.45
N SER A 410 16.38 12.00 -13.20
CA SER A 410 15.92 13.27 -12.62
C SER A 410 17.02 14.35 -12.54
N TRP A 411 18.30 13.97 -12.62
CA TRP A 411 19.44 14.89 -12.50
C TRP A 411 20.55 14.67 -13.54
N CYS A 412 20.54 13.53 -14.25
CA CYS A 412 21.54 13.19 -15.25
C CYS A 412 21.19 13.80 -16.62
N ASP A 413 22.20 14.22 -17.39
CA ASP A 413 21.98 14.81 -18.72
C ASP A 413 21.33 13.78 -19.67
N LYS A 414 20.47 14.27 -20.57
CA LYS A 414 19.69 13.41 -21.47
C LYS A 414 20.57 12.54 -22.37
N ASP A 415 21.72 13.09 -22.77
CA ASP A 415 22.66 12.46 -23.71
C ASP A 415 23.74 11.63 -23.01
N SER A 416 23.78 11.60 -21.67
CA SER A 416 24.75 10.77 -20.95
C SER A 416 24.56 9.30 -21.28
N GLN A 417 25.68 8.61 -21.55
CA GLN A 417 25.72 7.16 -21.67
C GLN A 417 25.53 6.54 -20.28
N ILE A 418 24.57 5.62 -20.14
CA ILE A 418 24.18 5.05 -18.85
C ILE A 418 24.34 3.54 -18.89
N GLY A 419 25.00 2.99 -17.87
CA GLY A 419 24.99 1.57 -17.59
C GLY A 419 24.40 1.29 -16.20
N GLY A 420 24.51 0.05 -15.75
CA GLY A 420 24.09 -0.31 -14.41
C GLY A 420 24.81 -1.51 -13.82
N LEU A 421 24.63 -1.67 -12.52
CA LEU A 421 25.19 -2.70 -11.67
C LEU A 421 24.04 -3.47 -11.03
N VAL A 422 24.13 -4.80 -11.05
CA VAL A 422 23.13 -5.70 -10.49
C VAL A 422 23.69 -6.33 -9.22
N PHE A 423 23.06 -6.03 -8.09
CA PHE A 423 23.39 -6.58 -6.79
C PHE A 423 22.34 -7.60 -6.35
N GLY A 424 22.80 -8.72 -5.80
CA GLY A 424 21.92 -9.83 -5.47
C GLY A 424 22.49 -10.79 -4.42
N ARG A 425 21.64 -11.72 -4.00
CA ARG A 425 21.96 -12.81 -3.06
C ARG A 425 22.21 -14.09 -3.86
N LEU A 426 23.48 -14.44 -4.05
CA LEU A 426 23.86 -15.57 -4.91
C LEU A 426 23.23 -16.91 -4.47
N ALA A 427 23.23 -17.18 -3.16
CA ALA A 427 22.68 -18.42 -2.59
C ALA A 427 21.17 -18.59 -2.86
N ARG A 428 20.42 -17.48 -2.94
CA ARG A 428 18.98 -17.45 -3.17
C ARG A 428 18.61 -17.19 -4.64
N LYS A 429 19.59 -16.86 -5.49
CA LYS A 429 19.39 -16.43 -6.88
C LYS A 429 18.41 -15.24 -6.99
N GLU A 430 18.54 -14.29 -6.07
CA GLU A 430 17.68 -13.11 -6.00
C GLU A 430 18.45 -11.87 -6.43
N VAL A 431 17.88 -11.09 -7.35
CA VAL A 431 18.32 -9.71 -7.61
C VAL A 431 17.66 -8.82 -6.57
N VAL A 432 18.48 -8.16 -5.76
CA VAL A 432 18.02 -7.33 -4.64
C VAL A 432 17.98 -5.86 -5.02
N LEU A 433 18.98 -5.39 -5.77
CA LEU A 433 19.12 -3.98 -6.10
C LEU A 433 19.78 -3.82 -7.48
N VAL A 434 19.17 -2.96 -8.32
CA VAL A 434 19.76 -2.54 -9.59
C VAL A 434 20.08 -1.05 -9.48
N LEU A 435 21.35 -0.69 -9.63
CA LEU A 435 21.82 0.70 -9.57
C LEU A 435 22.36 1.11 -10.93
N PHE A 436 21.87 2.24 -11.43
CA PHE A 436 22.29 2.87 -12.67
C PHE A 436 23.27 4.00 -12.38
N ALA A 437 24.22 4.19 -13.27
CA ALA A 437 25.17 5.30 -13.20
C ALA A 437 25.62 5.73 -14.60
N PRO A 438 26.04 7.00 -14.77
CA PRO A 438 26.74 7.43 -15.97
C PRO A 438 28.00 6.59 -16.18
N ALA A 439 28.37 6.35 -17.45
CA ALA A 439 29.51 5.50 -17.81
C ALA A 439 30.82 5.89 -17.07
N ASP A 440 31.10 7.18 -16.90
CA ASP A 440 32.30 7.68 -16.20
C ASP A 440 32.35 7.30 -14.71
N ASN A 441 31.19 7.03 -14.10
CA ASN A 441 31.08 6.63 -12.69
C ASN A 441 31.13 5.11 -12.51
N LEU A 442 31.05 4.34 -13.59
CA LEU A 442 31.23 2.89 -13.58
C LEU A 442 32.72 2.57 -13.56
N ASN A 443 33.27 2.44 -12.36
CA ASN A 443 34.64 1.96 -12.13
C ASN A 443 34.73 1.07 -10.88
N TYR A 444 35.83 0.32 -10.74
CA TYR A 444 36.02 -0.62 -9.62
C TYR A 444 35.97 0.05 -8.24
N SER A 445 36.42 1.30 -8.12
CA SER A 445 36.38 2.05 -6.84
C SER A 445 34.94 2.33 -6.41
N THR A 446 34.09 2.75 -7.36
CA THR A 446 32.66 2.94 -7.11
C THR A 446 31.98 1.63 -6.72
N VAL A 447 32.27 0.54 -7.44
CA VAL A 447 31.70 -0.79 -7.17
C VAL A 447 32.12 -1.29 -5.79
N ASP A 448 33.39 -1.14 -5.42
CA ASP A 448 33.89 -1.52 -4.10
C ASP A 448 33.20 -0.69 -3.00
N PHE A 449 33.07 0.62 -3.17
CA PHE A 449 32.36 1.47 -2.22
C PHE A 449 30.88 1.08 -2.07
N LEU A 450 30.17 0.87 -3.19
CA LEU A 450 28.78 0.41 -3.19
C LEU A 450 28.64 -0.92 -2.46
N THR A 451 29.49 -1.91 -2.79
CA THR A 451 29.49 -3.23 -2.15
C THR A 451 29.75 -3.12 -0.65
N ASN A 452 30.70 -2.27 -0.25
CA ASN A 452 31.01 -1.97 1.14
C ASN A 452 29.87 -1.24 1.86
N CYS A 453 28.87 -0.69 1.17
CA CYS A 453 27.69 -0.08 1.80
C CYS A 453 26.50 -1.03 1.94
N LEU A 454 26.44 -2.12 1.18
CA LEU A 454 25.33 -3.08 1.20
C LEU A 454 25.51 -4.14 2.31
N SER A 455 24.40 -4.81 2.66
CA SER A 455 24.39 -5.97 3.55
C SER A 455 25.36 -7.07 3.07
N ALA A 456 25.99 -7.78 4.00
CA ALA A 456 27.10 -8.69 3.72
C ALA A 456 26.73 -9.91 2.85
N ASP A 457 25.45 -10.29 2.80
CA ASP A 457 24.88 -11.33 1.94
C ASP A 457 24.63 -10.86 0.50
N VAL A 458 24.72 -9.56 0.23
CA VAL A 458 24.51 -8.95 -1.08
C VAL A 458 25.85 -8.68 -1.74
N THR A 459 26.00 -9.14 -2.99
CA THR A 459 27.21 -8.97 -3.81
C THR A 459 26.85 -8.49 -5.22
N LEU A 460 27.85 -8.01 -5.97
CA LEU A 460 27.69 -7.79 -7.40
C LEU A 460 27.48 -9.13 -8.09
N VAL A 461 26.38 -9.28 -8.83
CA VAL A 461 26.02 -10.50 -9.56
C VAL A 461 25.90 -10.29 -11.07
N GLY A 462 25.98 -9.04 -11.54
CA GLY A 462 25.84 -8.72 -12.95
C GLY A 462 25.90 -7.24 -13.26
N ASN A 463 25.68 -6.93 -14.54
CA ASN A 463 25.69 -5.58 -15.10
C ASN A 463 24.35 -5.30 -15.82
N VAL A 464 24.12 -4.04 -16.20
CA VAL A 464 23.02 -3.65 -17.09
C VAL A 464 23.59 -2.90 -18.28
N SER A 465 23.26 -3.37 -19.49
CA SER A 465 23.51 -2.70 -20.76
C SER A 465 22.20 -2.08 -21.26
N ILE A 466 22.24 -0.80 -21.60
CA ILE A 466 21.11 -0.03 -22.10
C ILE A 466 21.40 0.34 -23.54
N ASP A 467 20.46 0.07 -24.46
CA ASP A 467 20.56 0.36 -25.91
C ASP A 467 21.79 -0.23 -26.62
N GLY A 468 22.43 -1.24 -26.01
CA GLY A 468 23.69 -1.79 -26.54
C GLY A 468 24.86 -0.80 -26.48
N GLU A 469 24.77 0.24 -25.65
CA GLU A 469 25.84 1.21 -25.44
C GLU A 469 27.07 0.56 -24.76
N ASP A 470 28.27 1.01 -25.15
CA ASP A 470 29.58 0.58 -24.62
C ASP A 470 29.87 1.10 -23.19
N ALA A 471 28.91 1.02 -22.28
CA ALA A 471 29.15 1.36 -20.88
C ALA A 471 30.07 0.29 -20.25
N PRO A 472 31.01 0.66 -19.36
CA PRO A 472 31.91 -0.31 -18.74
C PRO A 472 31.16 -1.42 -18.01
N LEU A 473 31.46 -2.68 -18.37
CA LEU A 473 31.02 -3.88 -17.64
C LEU A 473 32.12 -4.27 -16.65
N ILE A 474 31.81 -4.27 -15.35
CA ILE A 474 32.82 -4.35 -14.28
C ILE A 474 32.78 -5.68 -13.53
N GLY A 475 31.66 -6.41 -13.60
CA GLY A 475 31.52 -7.73 -12.99
C GLY A 475 31.51 -8.87 -14.01
N ASP A 476 32.05 -10.02 -13.60
CA ASP A 476 32.04 -11.28 -14.36
C ASP A 476 30.69 -12.03 -14.33
N GLY A 477 29.62 -11.33 -13.94
CA GLY A 477 28.27 -11.87 -13.79
C GLY A 477 27.45 -11.89 -15.09
N PHE A 478 26.13 -12.02 -14.97
CA PHE A 478 25.24 -11.87 -16.13
C PHE A 478 25.06 -10.40 -16.50
N THR A 479 24.69 -10.13 -17.75
CA THR A 479 24.36 -8.76 -18.19
C THR A 479 22.88 -8.72 -18.56
N LEU A 480 22.13 -7.84 -17.90
CA LEU A 480 20.76 -7.53 -18.27
C LEU A 480 20.78 -6.57 -19.45
N THR A 481 20.00 -6.88 -20.47
CA THR A 481 19.91 -6.04 -21.67
C THR A 481 18.56 -5.36 -21.69
N THR A 482 18.55 -4.05 -21.88
CA THR A 482 17.31 -3.27 -21.97
C THR A 482 17.52 -2.04 -22.86
N THR A 483 16.48 -1.23 -23.03
CA THR A 483 16.53 0.01 -23.80
C THR A 483 16.09 1.19 -22.94
N ARG A 484 16.52 2.41 -23.30
CA ARG A 484 16.02 3.63 -22.64
C ARG A 484 14.50 3.68 -22.66
N ASP A 485 13.91 3.33 -23.81
CA ASP A 485 12.46 3.27 -23.99
C ASP A 485 11.81 2.31 -22.98
N VAL A 486 12.30 1.09 -22.82
CA VAL A 486 11.74 0.12 -21.86
C VAL A 486 11.78 0.64 -20.42
N LEU A 487 12.87 1.31 -20.03
CA LEU A 487 13.04 1.85 -18.68
C LEU A 487 12.21 3.13 -18.42
N GLU A 488 12.25 4.11 -19.33
CA GLU A 488 11.46 5.35 -19.22
C GLU A 488 9.95 5.06 -19.24
N ASN A 489 9.56 3.96 -19.90
CA ASN A 489 8.16 3.57 -20.09
C ASN A 489 7.66 2.56 -19.05
N VAL A 490 8.53 2.10 -18.15
CA VAL A 490 8.20 1.09 -17.14
C VAL A 490 7.62 -0.19 -17.76
N ASP A 491 8.17 -0.62 -18.89
CA ASP A 491 7.68 -1.78 -19.62
C ASP A 491 8.26 -3.10 -19.10
N ALA A 492 7.75 -3.54 -17.95
CA ALA A 492 8.19 -4.78 -17.31
C ALA A 492 8.04 -6.02 -18.22
N THR A 493 7.03 -6.07 -19.08
CA THR A 493 6.80 -7.22 -19.97
C THR A 493 7.92 -7.34 -20.98
N THR A 494 8.20 -6.27 -21.73
CA THR A 494 9.28 -6.26 -22.72
C THR A 494 10.63 -6.52 -22.07
N PHE A 495 10.88 -5.93 -20.89
CA PHE A 495 12.07 -6.20 -20.11
C PHE A 495 12.25 -7.69 -19.78
N LEU A 496 11.20 -8.36 -19.31
CA LEU A 496 11.25 -9.79 -18.98
C LEU A 496 11.36 -10.68 -20.22
N THR A 497 10.75 -10.29 -21.34
CA THR A 497 10.93 -11.01 -22.61
C THR A 497 12.38 -10.91 -23.12
N GLN A 498 13.03 -9.77 -22.93
CA GLN A 498 14.45 -9.58 -23.26
C GLN A 498 15.40 -10.30 -22.28
N ASN A 499 14.94 -10.58 -21.07
CA ASN A 499 15.72 -11.17 -19.98
C ASN A 499 14.99 -12.37 -19.38
N ASP A 500 14.81 -13.42 -20.19
CA ASP A 500 14.04 -14.64 -19.87
C ASP A 500 14.57 -15.43 -18.66
N ILE A 501 15.82 -15.20 -18.27
CA ILE A 501 16.43 -15.72 -17.04
C ILE A 501 15.78 -15.18 -15.76
N LEU A 502 15.01 -14.08 -15.85
CA LEU A 502 14.37 -13.42 -14.71
C LEU A 502 12.89 -13.77 -14.61
N LYS A 503 12.40 -13.79 -13.37
CA LYS A 503 10.97 -13.81 -13.03
C LYS A 503 10.66 -12.61 -12.17
N HIS A 504 9.53 -11.97 -12.42
CA HIS A 504 9.07 -10.87 -11.57
C HIS A 504 8.72 -11.39 -10.17
N SER A 505 9.19 -10.69 -9.14
CA SER A 505 8.88 -10.98 -7.74
C SER A 505 8.95 -9.69 -6.92
N THR A 506 8.16 -9.61 -5.84
CA THR A 506 8.26 -8.54 -4.86
C THR A 506 9.08 -9.04 -3.68
N LEU A 507 10.24 -8.43 -3.44
CA LEU A 507 11.11 -8.78 -2.32
C LEU A 507 10.79 -7.88 -1.12
N ALA A 508 10.59 -8.50 0.05
CA ALA A 508 10.46 -7.80 1.32
C ALA A 508 11.75 -7.99 2.15
N PRO A 509 12.11 -7.02 3.02
CA PRO A 509 13.23 -7.18 3.95
C PRO A 509 12.91 -8.26 4.98
N ASP A 510 13.61 -9.39 4.89
CA ASP A 510 13.35 -10.61 5.66
C ASP A 510 14.55 -11.02 6.53
N GLY A 511 14.30 -11.55 7.73
CA GLY A 511 15.33 -12.10 8.61
C GLY A 511 15.62 -11.23 9.84
N LEU A 512 16.30 -11.84 10.80
CA LEU A 512 16.72 -11.24 12.06
C LEU A 512 18.02 -10.45 11.87
N SER A 513 18.10 -9.22 12.39
CA SER A 513 19.35 -8.46 12.41
C SER A 513 20.27 -8.92 13.54
N LEU A 514 21.38 -9.59 13.21
CA LEU A 514 22.47 -9.86 14.15
C LEU A 514 23.39 -8.65 14.22
N ARG A 515 23.59 -8.10 15.43
CA ARG A 515 24.37 -6.89 15.65
C ARG A 515 25.58 -7.19 16.51
N ALA A 516 26.74 -6.64 16.15
CA ALA A 516 27.96 -6.74 16.95
C ALA A 516 28.76 -5.44 16.86
N GLN A 517 29.60 -5.19 17.86
CA GLN A 517 30.45 -4.01 17.92
C GLN A 517 31.92 -4.40 18.10
N VAL A 518 32.81 -3.79 17.31
CA VAL A 518 34.25 -4.02 17.41
C VAL A 518 35.01 -2.69 17.46
N GLY A 519 35.94 -2.57 18.40
CA GLY A 519 36.82 -1.41 18.52
C GLY A 519 37.96 -1.43 17.49
N PHE A 520 38.03 -0.41 16.65
CA PHE A 520 39.16 -0.10 15.78
C PHE A 520 39.98 1.06 16.37
N SER A 521 41.30 0.90 16.45
CA SER A 521 42.19 1.96 16.91
C SER A 521 43.51 1.92 16.16
N CYS A 522 43.92 3.04 15.56
CA CYS A 522 45.21 3.17 14.90
C CYS A 522 45.87 4.53 15.19
N ALA A 523 47.20 4.57 15.13
CA ALA A 523 47.97 5.81 15.18
C ALA A 523 48.38 6.20 13.76
N LEU A 524 48.26 7.49 13.45
CA LEU A 524 48.58 8.07 12.14
C LEU A 524 49.72 9.06 12.31
N ARG A 525 50.81 8.88 11.56
CA ARG A 525 51.94 9.82 11.52
C ARG A 525 51.53 11.06 10.75
N SER A 526 51.91 12.23 11.26
CA SER A 526 51.67 13.48 10.56
C SER A 526 52.37 13.49 9.20
N GLY A 527 51.64 13.79 8.12
CA GLY A 527 52.11 13.75 6.73
C GLY A 527 52.01 12.38 6.04
N CYS A 528 51.71 11.30 6.77
CA CYS A 528 51.50 9.96 6.23
C CYS A 528 50.13 9.39 6.63
N GLU A 529 49.16 10.25 6.97
CA GLU A 529 47.91 9.83 7.59
C GLU A 529 47.11 8.86 6.73
N GLY A 530 47.03 9.11 5.41
CA GLY A 530 46.28 8.26 4.49
C GLY A 530 46.92 6.88 4.31
N GLU A 531 48.25 6.82 4.19
CA GLU A 531 48.99 5.57 4.08
C GLU A 531 48.90 4.74 5.37
N ASP A 532 49.10 5.39 6.53
CA ASP A 532 48.98 4.73 7.82
C ASP A 532 47.55 4.23 8.07
N LEU A 533 46.52 4.99 7.69
CA LEU A 533 45.13 4.57 7.83
C LEU A 533 44.86 3.30 7.02
N LYS A 534 45.25 3.30 5.74
CA LYS A 534 45.08 2.15 4.84
C LYS A 534 45.82 0.90 5.37
N ASN A 535 47.11 1.04 5.68
CA ASN A 535 47.94 -0.07 6.15
C ASN A 535 47.46 -0.67 7.48
N ASN A 536 46.99 0.17 8.42
CA ASN A 536 46.45 -0.31 9.69
C ASN A 536 45.08 -0.98 9.53
N ALA A 537 44.24 -0.47 8.62
CA ALA A 537 42.95 -1.08 8.31
C ALA A 537 43.11 -2.47 7.67
N GLU A 538 44.03 -2.62 6.71
CA GLU A 538 44.34 -3.93 6.10
C GLU A 538 44.80 -4.94 7.16
N LYS A 539 45.71 -4.55 8.06
CA LYS A 539 46.16 -5.39 9.18
C LYS A 539 45.01 -5.76 10.12
N PHE A 540 44.11 -4.83 10.39
CA PHE A 540 42.95 -5.06 11.24
C PHE A 540 41.97 -6.05 10.61
N VAL A 541 41.66 -5.89 9.32
CA VAL A 541 40.78 -6.79 8.55
C VAL A 541 41.30 -8.22 8.56
N ILE A 542 42.61 -8.43 8.39
CA ILE A 542 43.24 -9.77 8.47
C ILE A 542 43.03 -10.40 9.85
N GLY A 543 42.98 -9.61 10.92
CA GLY A 543 42.79 -10.08 12.28
C GLY A 543 41.34 -10.41 12.67
N LEU A 544 40.34 -10.04 11.86
CA LEU A 544 38.92 -10.23 12.19
C LEU A 544 38.53 -11.71 12.35
N ASP A 545 39.18 -12.61 11.61
CA ASP A 545 38.96 -14.06 11.67
C ASP A 545 39.26 -14.71 13.03
N GLN A 546 39.85 -13.96 13.96
CA GLN A 546 40.16 -14.40 15.32
C GLN A 546 39.04 -14.07 16.33
N LEU A 547 37.96 -13.43 15.86
CA LEU A 547 36.84 -13.05 16.71
C LEU A 547 35.88 -14.22 16.95
N ALA A 548 35.21 -14.18 18.09
CA ALA A 548 34.03 -14.98 18.39
C ALA A 548 32.89 -14.04 18.82
N PHE A 549 31.65 -14.44 18.57
CA PHE A 549 30.46 -13.65 18.86
C PHE A 549 29.52 -14.44 19.76
N ALA A 550 28.98 -13.83 20.81
CA ALA A 550 28.06 -14.52 21.71
C ALA A 550 26.98 -13.60 22.29
N SER A 551 25.77 -14.14 22.46
CA SER A 551 24.71 -13.56 23.31
C SER A 551 24.51 -14.52 24.48
N ILE A 552 24.85 -14.04 25.68
CA ILE A 552 24.83 -14.85 26.91
C ILE A 552 23.39 -15.14 27.32
N ASP A 553 22.52 -14.13 27.23
CA ASP A 553 21.10 -14.19 27.57
C ASP A 553 20.31 -15.14 26.66
N LYS A 554 20.66 -15.22 25.37
CA LYS A 554 19.99 -16.11 24.41
C LYS A 554 20.74 -17.43 24.16
N GLY A 555 21.89 -17.64 24.80
CA GLY A 555 22.70 -18.85 24.63
C GLY A 555 23.31 -19.01 23.21
N LEU A 556 23.45 -17.91 22.47
CA LEU A 556 23.97 -17.92 21.11
C LEU A 556 25.50 -17.80 21.11
N PHE A 557 26.15 -18.54 20.22
CA PHE A 557 27.60 -18.55 20.08
C PHE A 557 28.01 -18.85 18.64
N LEU A 558 28.87 -18.01 18.07
CA LEU A 558 29.42 -18.12 16.73
C LEU A 558 30.93 -17.95 16.76
N ARG A 559 31.67 -18.88 16.17
CA ARG A 559 33.12 -18.77 15.95
C ARG A 559 33.54 -19.50 14.68
N LYS A 560 34.77 -19.26 14.24
CA LYS A 560 35.38 -20.03 13.15
C LYS A 560 35.46 -21.52 13.52
N ASN A 561 35.18 -22.40 12.56
CA ASN A 561 35.32 -23.86 12.67
C ASN A 561 34.56 -24.47 13.86
N MET A 562 33.26 -24.18 13.97
CA MET A 562 32.40 -24.87 14.96
C MET A 562 32.26 -26.35 14.61
N ASP A 563 32.24 -27.22 15.62
CA ASP A 563 31.97 -28.63 15.44
C ASP A 563 30.49 -28.87 15.03
N PRO A 564 30.16 -30.00 14.38
CA PRO A 564 28.82 -30.25 13.85
C PRO A 564 27.71 -30.29 14.91
N GLU A 565 28.02 -30.77 16.12
CA GLU A 565 27.05 -30.83 17.23
C GLU A 565 26.67 -29.42 17.69
N THR A 566 27.68 -28.59 17.97
CA THR A 566 27.48 -27.18 18.31
C THR A 566 26.75 -26.42 17.20
N THR A 567 27.14 -26.65 15.93
CA THR A 567 26.50 -26.02 14.77
C THR A 567 25.01 -26.36 14.70
N THR A 568 24.63 -27.61 14.93
CA THR A 568 23.22 -28.03 14.89
C THR A 568 22.41 -27.39 16.01
N LYS A 569 22.96 -27.31 17.22
CA LYS A 569 22.31 -26.66 18.36
C LYS A 569 22.12 -25.16 18.12
N GLN A 570 23.15 -24.48 17.62
CA GLN A 570 23.08 -23.04 17.33
C GLN A 570 22.07 -22.74 16.21
N ARG A 571 22.02 -23.57 15.17
CA ARG A 571 21.05 -23.45 14.07
C ARG A 571 19.62 -23.43 14.58
N GLN A 572 19.24 -24.36 15.46
CA GLN A 572 17.88 -24.41 16.03
C GLN A 572 17.52 -23.11 16.77
N LEU A 573 18.44 -22.57 17.57
CA LEU A 573 18.22 -21.32 18.29
C LEU A 573 18.05 -20.12 17.32
N PHE A 574 18.84 -20.06 16.25
CA PHE A 574 18.69 -19.01 15.24
C PHE A 574 17.41 -19.14 14.43
N ASP A 575 16.99 -20.36 14.07
CA ASP A 575 15.75 -20.62 13.35
C ASP A 575 14.51 -20.20 14.15
N ASP A 576 14.53 -20.41 15.47
CA ASP A 576 13.45 -19.98 16.35
C ASP A 576 13.37 -18.45 16.47
N LEU A 577 14.52 -17.76 16.46
CA LEU A 577 14.57 -16.30 16.54
C LEU A 577 14.32 -15.60 15.19
N SER A 578 14.67 -16.23 14.07
CA SER A 578 14.56 -15.65 12.73
C SER A 578 13.22 -15.88 12.04
N ARG A 579 12.37 -16.78 12.58
CA ARG A 579 11.06 -17.09 12.01
C ARG A 579 10.14 -15.87 12.01
N GLY A 580 9.84 -15.35 10.82
CA GLY A 580 8.99 -14.17 10.65
C GLY A 580 9.64 -12.85 11.10
N ALA A 581 10.94 -12.86 11.38
CA ALA A 581 11.68 -11.68 11.79
C ALA A 581 11.87 -10.70 10.61
N LEU A 582 11.89 -9.41 10.93
CA LEU A 582 12.09 -8.31 9.97
C LEU A 582 13.36 -7.53 10.32
N GLN A 583 14.26 -7.35 9.33
CA GLN A 583 15.61 -6.82 9.55
C GLN A 583 15.64 -5.42 10.19
N TYR A 584 14.66 -4.58 9.91
CA TYR A 584 14.58 -3.22 10.42
C TYR A 584 13.96 -3.12 11.82
N LYS A 585 13.45 -4.23 12.37
CA LYS A 585 12.68 -4.27 13.62
C LYS A 585 13.27 -5.27 14.62
N ASP A 586 13.46 -6.51 14.19
CA ASP A 586 13.84 -7.61 15.06
C ASP A 586 15.36 -7.80 15.01
N PHE A 587 16.01 -7.76 16.18
CA PHE A 587 17.45 -7.85 16.27
C PHE A 587 17.93 -8.66 17.48
N THR A 588 19.19 -9.09 17.41
CA THR A 588 19.91 -9.71 18.52
C THR A 588 21.32 -9.13 18.60
N GLU A 589 21.69 -8.62 19.77
CA GLU A 589 23.04 -8.14 20.03
C GLU A 589 23.96 -9.29 20.42
N LEU A 590 25.15 -9.29 19.83
CA LEU A 590 26.23 -10.24 20.07
C LEU A 590 27.45 -9.48 20.57
N ASN A 591 27.98 -9.92 21.70
CA ASN A 591 29.24 -9.43 22.21
C ASN A 591 30.39 -10.05 21.41
N SER A 592 31.36 -9.21 21.02
CA SER A 592 32.56 -9.65 20.31
C SER A 592 33.70 -9.95 21.27
N TYR A 593 34.30 -11.12 21.13
CA TYR A 593 35.41 -11.60 21.93
C TYR A 593 36.61 -11.92 21.05
N ARG A 594 37.81 -11.76 21.59
CA ARG A 594 39.05 -12.23 20.98
C ARG A 594 39.81 -13.08 21.99
N GLY A 595 40.35 -14.20 21.53
CA GLY A 595 41.22 -15.03 22.34
C GLY A 595 42.42 -14.23 22.87
N LEU A 596 42.71 -14.38 24.16
CA LEU A 596 43.86 -13.74 24.81
C LEU A 596 45.18 -14.40 24.37
N ALA A 597 45.20 -15.72 24.17
CA ALA A 597 46.36 -16.45 23.66
C ALA A 597 46.36 -16.49 22.12
N THR A 598 47.51 -16.21 21.50
CA THR A 598 47.67 -16.18 20.03
C THR A 598 48.43 -17.40 19.46
N SER A 599 48.62 -18.46 20.24
CA SER A 599 49.48 -19.61 19.89
C SER A 599 48.69 -20.92 19.71
N ASN A 600 48.98 -21.62 18.61
CA ASN A 600 48.49 -22.96 18.27
C ASN A 600 49.46 -24.10 18.72
N LYS A 601 50.35 -23.86 19.68
CA LYS A 601 51.25 -24.90 20.20
C LYS A 601 50.90 -25.21 21.65
N ASP A 602 50.61 -26.49 21.90
CA ASP A 602 50.47 -27.17 23.20
C ASP A 602 50.79 -26.28 24.42
N ASP A 603 49.78 -25.56 24.92
CA ASP A 603 49.91 -24.75 26.13
C ASP A 603 49.40 -25.56 27.32
N SER A 604 50.30 -26.29 27.98
CA SER A 604 50.09 -26.81 29.34
C SER A 604 50.47 -25.79 30.43
N ASP A 605 50.95 -24.61 30.03
CA ASP A 605 51.39 -23.54 30.93
C ASP A 605 50.61 -22.25 30.66
N ASP A 606 50.05 -21.65 31.70
CA ASP A 606 49.42 -20.34 31.70
C ASP A 606 50.34 -19.30 31.03
N GLN A 607 50.02 -18.88 29.81
CA GLN A 607 50.73 -17.79 29.13
C GLN A 607 50.60 -16.49 29.92
N LYS A 608 51.66 -16.16 30.68
CA LYS A 608 51.78 -14.88 31.39
C LYS A 608 51.93 -13.76 30.36
N MET A 609 50.84 -13.04 30.08
CA MET A 609 50.89 -11.81 29.30
C MET A 609 51.48 -10.66 30.12
N VAL A 610 52.57 -10.08 29.63
CA VAL A 610 53.21 -8.90 30.22
C VAL A 610 52.99 -7.70 29.29
N PRO A 611 52.43 -6.57 29.76
CA PRO A 611 52.25 -5.39 28.93
C PRO A 611 53.62 -4.80 28.56
N ILE A 612 53.90 -4.71 27.25
CA ILE A 612 55.11 -4.06 26.74
C ILE A 612 54.78 -2.64 26.32
N VAL A 613 55.35 -1.65 26.99
CA VAL A 613 55.28 -0.24 26.58
C VAL A 613 56.53 0.09 25.76
N ARG A 614 56.38 0.26 24.44
CA ARG A 614 57.44 0.80 23.57
C ARG A 614 57.25 2.31 23.42
N ILE A 615 58.25 3.09 23.83
CA ILE A 615 58.27 4.55 23.70
C ILE A 615 59.27 4.92 22.62
N THR A 616 58.80 5.44 21.49
CA THR A 616 59.64 5.99 20.43
C THR A 616 59.80 7.49 20.66
N ARG A 617 61.04 8.00 20.70
CA ARG A 617 61.37 9.42 20.93
C ARG A 617 62.02 10.04 19.69
N ASP A 618 61.27 10.13 18.59
CA ASP A 618 61.73 10.66 17.30
C ASP A 618 61.19 12.07 16.99
N GLY A 619 60.36 12.65 17.88
CA GLY A 619 59.71 13.95 17.67
C GLY A 619 58.56 13.93 16.66
N THR A 620 58.24 12.77 16.09
CA THR A 620 57.13 12.58 15.15
C THR A 620 55.81 12.82 15.89
N LYS A 621 54.96 13.69 15.33
CA LYS A 621 53.60 13.90 15.84
C LYS A 621 52.68 12.82 15.29
N TYR A 622 51.87 12.25 16.17
CA TYR A 622 50.87 11.25 15.81
C TYR A 622 49.48 11.75 16.17
N SER A 623 48.51 11.52 15.29
CA SER A 623 47.09 11.53 15.66
C SER A 623 46.63 10.09 15.88
N ARG A 624 45.52 9.90 16.62
CA ARG A 624 44.98 8.56 16.89
C ARG A 624 43.51 8.54 16.49
N VAL A 625 43.15 7.58 15.65
CA VAL A 625 41.77 7.26 15.34
C VAL A 625 41.33 6.17 16.30
N ARG A 626 40.22 6.38 16.99
CA ARG A 626 39.52 5.37 17.79
C ARG A 626 38.07 5.37 17.37
N LYS A 627 37.56 4.21 16.98
CA LYS A 627 36.19 4.06 16.52
C LYS A 627 35.60 2.74 16.99
N ILE A 628 34.34 2.78 17.40
CA ILE A 628 33.53 1.57 17.58
C ILE A 628 32.81 1.36 16.25
N LEU A 629 33.05 0.21 15.63
CA LEU A 629 32.41 -0.18 14.37
C LEU A 629 31.20 -1.05 14.70
N ASP A 630 30.03 -0.58 14.28
CA ASP A 630 28.78 -1.29 14.41
C ASP A 630 28.52 -2.10 13.14
N VAL A 631 28.41 -3.41 13.28
CA VAL A 631 28.00 -4.30 12.19
C VAL A 631 26.58 -4.78 12.43
N THR A 632 25.81 -4.88 11.35
CA THR A 632 24.49 -5.52 11.36
C THR A 632 24.43 -6.42 10.15
N VAL A 633 24.08 -7.70 10.33
CA VAL A 633 23.95 -8.67 9.24
C VAL A 633 22.64 -9.43 9.36
N PRO A 634 21.99 -9.79 8.25
CA PRO A 634 20.77 -10.58 8.32
C PRO A 634 21.08 -12.03 8.69
N ALA A 635 20.21 -12.65 9.46
CA ALA A 635 20.11 -14.08 9.69
C ALA A 635 18.71 -14.54 9.29
N VAL A 636 18.64 -15.43 8.30
CA VAL A 636 17.39 -15.96 7.76
C VAL A 636 17.19 -17.40 8.24
N PHE A 637 15.92 -17.82 8.24
CA PHE A 637 15.56 -19.19 8.61
C PHE A 637 16.29 -20.21 7.72
N GLY A 638 16.93 -21.19 8.34
CA GLY A 638 17.71 -22.22 7.67
C GLY A 638 19.17 -21.86 7.38
N ASP A 639 19.66 -20.70 7.81
CA ASP A 639 21.08 -20.34 7.67
C ASP A 639 22.00 -21.32 8.43
N ASP A 640 23.17 -21.63 7.85
CA ASP A 640 24.23 -22.32 8.59
C ASP A 640 24.95 -21.37 9.56
N PRO A 641 25.15 -21.73 10.82
CA PRO A 641 25.91 -20.91 11.76
C PRO A 641 27.33 -20.55 11.29
N ASN A 642 28.01 -21.38 10.50
CA ASN A 642 29.31 -21.02 9.92
C ASN A 642 29.18 -19.95 8.82
N ASP A 643 28.08 -19.96 8.06
CA ASP A 643 27.76 -18.91 7.09
C ASP A 643 27.41 -17.61 7.81
N LEU A 644 26.66 -17.67 8.91
CA LEU A 644 26.38 -16.51 9.77
C LEU A 644 27.66 -15.90 10.34
N TYR A 645 28.58 -16.74 10.83
CA TYR A 645 29.90 -16.29 11.26
C TYR A 645 30.65 -15.59 10.13
N SER A 646 30.73 -16.21 8.95
CA SER A 646 31.42 -15.66 7.79
C SER A 646 30.79 -14.33 7.35
N ARG A 647 29.46 -14.22 7.42
CA ARG A 647 28.69 -13.01 7.11
C ARG A 647 28.97 -11.89 8.11
N LEU A 648 29.08 -12.17 9.41
CA LEU A 648 29.49 -11.19 10.43
C LEU A 648 30.89 -10.64 10.17
N ILE A 649 31.85 -11.52 9.86
CA ILE A 649 33.23 -11.13 9.52
C ILE A 649 33.26 -10.26 8.26
N GLU A 650 32.53 -10.66 7.22
CA GLU A 650 32.41 -9.89 5.98
C GLU A 650 31.74 -8.53 6.22
N GLY A 651 30.69 -8.48 7.05
CA GLY A 651 30.04 -7.24 7.46
C GLY A 651 31.02 -6.28 8.15
N LEU A 652 31.85 -6.78 9.07
CA LEU A 652 32.90 -5.98 9.74
C LEU A 652 33.96 -5.50 8.75
N ARG A 653 34.42 -6.37 7.85
CA ARG A 653 35.36 -6.00 6.77
C ARG A 653 34.81 -4.84 5.94
N ARG A 654 33.55 -4.94 5.50
CA ARG A 654 32.87 -3.88 4.74
C ARG A 654 32.75 -2.57 5.52
N ARG A 655 32.46 -2.62 6.84
CA ARG A 655 32.45 -1.42 7.70
C ARG A 655 33.82 -0.74 7.76
N VAL A 656 34.90 -1.51 7.94
CA VAL A 656 36.27 -1.00 7.98
C VAL A 656 36.63 -0.35 6.63
N ASN A 657 36.39 -1.05 5.53
CA ASN A 657 36.71 -0.57 4.19
C ASN A 657 35.89 0.67 3.82
N GLY A 658 34.59 0.68 4.11
CA GLY A 658 33.73 1.85 3.92
C GLY A 658 34.19 3.06 4.74
N MET A 659 34.59 2.86 6.00
CA MET A 659 35.17 3.92 6.84
C MET A 659 36.44 4.48 6.21
N VAL A 660 37.37 3.62 5.81
CA VAL A 660 38.64 4.04 5.19
C VAL A 660 38.38 4.79 3.89
N HIS A 661 37.49 4.28 3.03
CA HIS A 661 37.12 4.93 1.78
C HIS A 661 36.61 6.35 2.03
N VAL A 662 35.65 6.53 2.95
CA VAL A 662 35.09 7.85 3.28
C VAL A 662 36.15 8.77 3.86
N MET A 663 36.96 8.29 4.81
CA MET A 663 38.01 9.10 5.45
C MET A 663 39.09 9.54 4.45
N LEU A 664 39.51 8.68 3.53
CA LEU A 664 40.50 9.01 2.50
C LEU A 664 39.92 9.94 1.42
N THR A 665 38.71 9.69 0.97
CA THR A 665 38.03 10.55 -0.01
C THR A 665 37.84 11.97 0.53
N GLU A 666 37.41 12.10 1.79
CA GLU A 666 37.25 13.42 2.39
C GLU A 666 38.58 14.06 2.78
N MET A 667 39.62 13.28 3.11
CA MET A 667 40.98 13.80 3.24
C MET A 667 41.49 14.38 1.92
N ALA A 668 41.21 13.74 0.78
CA ALA A 668 41.58 14.26 -0.53
C ALA A 668 40.80 15.55 -0.88
N ASN A 669 39.52 15.63 -0.51
CA ASN A 669 38.67 16.79 -0.82
C ASN A 669 38.91 18.00 0.09
N GLN A 670 39.16 17.77 1.38
CA GLN A 670 39.19 18.81 2.43
C GLN A 670 40.58 19.00 3.04
N GLY A 671 41.57 18.17 2.70
CA GLY A 671 42.94 18.26 3.19
C GLY A 671 43.16 17.75 4.62
N ALA A 672 42.16 17.13 5.25
CA ALA A 672 42.24 16.61 6.62
C ALA A 672 41.43 15.34 6.81
N VAL A 673 41.86 14.48 7.73
CA VAL A 673 41.12 13.26 8.10
C VAL A 673 39.98 13.64 9.05
N TYR A 674 38.74 13.32 8.66
CA TYR A 674 37.56 13.54 9.49
C TYR A 674 37.11 12.25 10.18
N PRO A 675 36.69 12.30 11.46
CA PRO A 675 36.04 11.17 12.10
C PRO A 675 34.71 10.88 11.39
N THR A 676 34.31 9.62 11.42
CA THR A 676 33.08 9.12 10.79
C THR A 676 32.16 8.48 11.82
N MET A 677 30.86 8.52 11.54
CA MET A 677 29.81 7.91 12.32
C MET A 677 29.04 6.89 11.47
N SER A 678 28.81 5.70 12.06
CA SER A 678 28.16 4.58 11.42
C SER A 678 26.65 4.70 11.52
N HIS A 679 25.94 4.52 10.41
CA HIS A 679 24.49 4.54 10.34
C HIS A 679 23.96 3.39 9.49
N VAL A 680 22.77 2.90 9.84
CA VAL A 680 22.07 1.87 9.09
C VAL A 680 20.71 2.42 8.67
N PHE A 681 20.37 2.23 7.40
CA PHE A 681 19.14 2.72 6.78
C PHE A 681 18.44 1.57 6.06
N LEU A 682 17.13 1.72 5.88
CA LEU A 682 16.36 0.94 4.92
C LEU A 682 15.67 1.94 3.98
N PRO A 683 16.31 2.30 2.86
CA PRO A 683 15.73 3.26 1.94
C PRO A 683 14.37 2.79 1.38
N PRO A 684 13.47 3.71 1.00
CA PRO A 684 12.15 3.34 0.51
C PRO A 684 12.21 2.39 -0.70
N GLY A 685 11.48 1.28 -0.62
CA GLY A 685 11.41 0.27 -1.70
C GLY A 685 12.58 -0.71 -1.76
N TRP A 686 13.54 -0.63 -0.84
CA TRP A 686 14.64 -1.57 -0.71
C TRP A 686 14.25 -2.79 0.14
N SER A 687 14.91 -3.93 -0.12
CA SER A 687 14.76 -5.17 0.65
C SER A 687 16.03 -5.59 1.42
N CYS A 688 17.09 -4.79 1.32
CA CYS A 688 18.32 -4.95 2.10
C CYS A 688 18.69 -3.64 2.82
N LEU A 689 19.50 -3.77 3.86
CA LEU A 689 19.96 -2.63 4.64
C LEU A 689 21.10 -1.90 3.91
N LEU A 690 21.07 -0.58 4.01
CA LEU A 690 22.13 0.31 3.57
C LEU A 690 22.93 0.79 4.79
N HIS A 691 24.21 0.49 4.81
CA HIS A 691 25.09 0.82 5.92
C HIS A 691 26.09 1.89 5.46
N LEU A 692 26.05 3.06 6.08
CA LEU A 692 26.83 4.21 5.67
C LEU A 692 27.79 4.66 6.76
N GLU A 693 28.95 5.11 6.33
CA GLU A 693 29.89 5.86 7.15
C GLU A 693 29.79 7.33 6.75
N THR A 694 29.34 8.18 7.67
CA THR A 694 29.16 9.60 7.40
C THR A 694 30.25 10.41 8.11
N PRO A 695 30.94 11.32 7.41
CA PRO A 695 31.87 12.23 8.07
C PRO A 695 31.14 13.19 9.01
N ILE A 696 31.77 13.52 10.14
CA ILE A 696 31.25 14.52 11.06
C ILE A 696 31.58 15.92 10.52
N PHE A 697 30.63 16.48 9.78
CA PHE A 697 30.74 17.77 9.10
C PHE A 697 29.77 18.85 9.62
N SER A 698 29.94 20.09 9.13
CA SER A 698 28.90 21.11 9.15
C SER A 698 27.69 20.70 8.28
N GLU A 699 26.50 21.24 8.55
CA GLU A 699 25.27 20.81 7.86
C GLU A 699 25.30 21.07 6.34
N THR A 700 25.94 22.14 5.88
CA THR A 700 26.12 22.41 4.43
C THR A 700 26.94 21.32 3.74
N GLN A 701 28.01 20.87 4.37
CA GLN A 701 28.85 19.79 3.84
C GLN A 701 28.13 18.43 3.93
N GLN A 702 27.38 18.18 5.01
CA GLN A 702 26.56 16.97 5.12
C GLN A 702 25.48 16.93 4.04
N HIS A 703 24.84 18.05 3.73
CA HIS A 703 23.87 18.14 2.64
C HIS A 703 24.48 17.75 1.29
N SER A 704 25.62 18.34 0.91
CA SER A 704 26.33 17.98 -0.33
C SER A 704 26.76 16.51 -0.35
N PHE A 705 27.16 15.94 0.79
CA PHE A 705 27.47 14.51 0.91
C PHE A 705 26.22 13.65 0.70
N ARG A 706 25.08 13.99 1.31
CA ARG A 706 23.80 13.28 1.13
C ARG A 706 23.33 13.33 -0.32
N VAL A 707 23.43 14.47 -1.00
CA VAL A 707 23.09 14.58 -2.44
C VAL A 707 23.95 13.63 -3.28
N ARG A 708 25.27 13.56 -3.03
CA ARG A 708 26.17 12.59 -3.71
C ARG A 708 25.72 11.14 -3.48
N LEU A 709 25.37 10.78 -2.25
CA LEU A 709 24.88 9.43 -1.93
C LEU A 709 23.52 9.14 -2.58
N HIS A 710 22.59 10.10 -2.61
CA HIS A 710 21.30 9.94 -3.30
C HIS A 710 21.50 9.64 -4.78
N LYS A 711 22.38 10.40 -5.44
CA LYS A 711 22.75 10.17 -6.84
C LYS A 711 23.32 8.77 -7.05
N LEU A 712 24.28 8.37 -6.21
CA LEU A 712 24.97 7.09 -6.31
C LEU A 712 24.07 5.88 -6.05
N PHE A 713 23.17 5.96 -5.06
CA PHE A 713 22.24 4.88 -4.71
C PHE A 713 20.88 4.99 -5.43
N ASN A 714 20.77 5.90 -6.41
CA ASN A 714 19.55 6.18 -7.15
C ASN A 714 18.31 6.43 -6.27
N LEU A 715 18.51 7.16 -5.17
CA LEU A 715 17.43 7.59 -4.29
C LEU A 715 16.79 8.86 -4.85
N PRO A 716 15.49 9.09 -4.59
CA PRO A 716 14.81 10.30 -5.05
C PRO A 716 15.46 11.56 -4.47
N LEU A 717 15.60 12.61 -5.27
CA LEU A 717 16.03 13.94 -4.78
C LEU A 717 14.84 14.77 -4.25
N SER A 718 13.61 14.36 -4.55
CA SER A 718 12.40 15.04 -4.07
C SER A 718 12.13 14.85 -2.58
N MET A 719 12.74 13.84 -1.95
CA MET A 719 12.56 13.53 -0.53
C MET A 719 13.86 13.05 0.12
N PRO A 720 14.09 13.36 1.40
CA PRO A 720 15.25 12.87 2.13
C PRO A 720 15.11 11.37 2.41
N CYS A 721 16.20 10.62 2.30
CA CYS A 721 16.24 9.19 2.64
C CYS A 721 17.39 8.84 3.61
N LEU A 722 18.38 9.71 3.73
CA LEU A 722 19.65 9.45 4.42
C LEU A 722 19.95 10.49 5.52
N ARG A 723 18.91 11.09 6.12
CA ARG A 723 19.06 11.96 7.30
C ARG A 723 19.26 11.11 8.55
N LEU A 724 19.98 11.62 9.55
CA LEU A 724 20.28 10.87 10.77
C LEU A 724 19.02 10.32 11.46
N ALA A 725 17.94 11.11 11.52
CA ALA A 725 16.66 10.72 12.09
C ALA A 725 15.98 9.54 11.37
N GLN A 726 16.34 9.27 10.11
CA GLN A 726 15.85 8.16 9.29
C GLN A 726 16.67 6.88 9.49
N SER A 727 17.77 6.93 10.25
CA SER A 727 18.55 5.75 10.57
C SER A 727 17.75 4.80 11.48
N ILE A 728 17.91 3.50 11.25
CA ILE A 728 17.27 2.46 12.05
C ILE A 728 17.83 2.53 13.46
N THR A 729 16.94 2.75 14.42
CA THR A 729 17.27 2.76 15.84
C THR A 729 16.92 1.41 16.43
N PHE A 730 17.92 0.65 16.81
CA PHE A 730 17.73 -0.66 17.46
C PHE A 730 17.54 -0.54 18.98
N VAL A 731 17.81 0.63 19.57
CA VAL A 731 17.55 0.88 21.00
C VAL A 731 16.06 1.17 21.20
N PRO A 732 15.40 0.60 22.23
CA PRO A 732 14.02 0.98 22.57
C PRO A 732 13.90 2.49 22.75
N SER A 733 13.03 3.13 21.96
CA SER A 733 12.73 4.55 22.13
C SER A 733 11.99 4.78 23.44
N LYS A 734 12.20 5.95 24.04
CA LYS A 734 11.44 6.37 25.24
C LYS A 734 9.94 6.51 24.94
N LEU A 735 9.59 6.83 23.70
CA LEU A 735 8.21 6.97 23.21
C LEU A 735 7.86 5.77 22.35
N LEU A 736 6.58 5.39 22.30
CA LEU A 736 6.11 4.39 21.34
C LEU A 736 6.23 4.90 19.89
N ARG A 737 7.05 4.23 19.07
CA ARG A 737 7.24 4.52 17.64
C ARG A 737 6.27 3.70 16.79
N SER A 738 5.53 4.39 15.92
CA SER A 738 4.62 3.79 14.92
C SER A 738 3.76 2.62 15.46
N PRO A 739 3.03 2.79 16.60
CA PRO A 739 2.29 1.69 17.23
C PRO A 739 1.30 0.99 16.28
N HIS A 740 0.76 1.74 15.31
CA HIS A 740 -0.15 1.21 14.29
C HIS A 740 0.41 0.04 13.46
N LEU A 741 1.73 -0.05 13.27
CA LEU A 741 2.37 -1.15 12.52
C LEU A 741 2.26 -2.50 13.25
N GLN A 742 1.96 -2.48 14.55
CA GLN A 742 1.83 -3.69 15.38
C GLN A 742 0.37 -4.18 15.47
N ILE A 743 -0.55 -3.57 14.72
CA ILE A 743 -1.94 -4.03 14.62
C ILE A 743 -2.01 -5.19 13.64
N THR A 744 -2.05 -6.42 14.15
CA THR A 744 -2.09 -7.64 13.31
C THR A 744 -3.51 -8.18 13.09
N ASN A 745 -4.46 -7.82 13.95
CA ASN A 745 -5.79 -8.45 14.00
C ASN A 745 -6.86 -7.69 13.18
N TYR A 746 -6.46 -6.66 12.43
CA TYR A 746 -7.39 -5.90 11.61
C TYR A 746 -7.64 -6.59 10.27
N LYS A 747 -8.90 -6.70 9.87
CA LYS A 747 -9.30 -7.17 8.54
C LYS A 747 -9.81 -5.98 7.74
N SER A 748 -9.12 -5.65 6.66
CA SER A 748 -9.50 -4.60 5.74
C SER A 748 -10.83 -4.92 5.05
N ARG A 749 -11.65 -3.89 4.81
CA ARG A 749 -12.88 -4.00 4.03
C ARG A 749 -12.76 -3.42 2.63
N GLY A 750 -11.86 -2.46 2.43
CA GLY A 750 -11.60 -1.82 1.14
C GLY A 750 -10.12 -1.49 0.95
N VAL A 751 -9.85 -0.35 0.32
CA VAL A 751 -8.49 0.14 0.08
C VAL A 751 -7.95 0.80 1.34
N VAL A 752 -6.98 0.14 1.96
CA VAL A 752 -6.25 0.69 3.11
C VAL A 752 -5.16 1.63 2.63
N SER A 753 -5.26 2.90 3.00
CA SER A 753 -4.22 3.91 2.78
C SER A 753 -3.84 4.54 4.12
N THR A 754 -2.59 4.31 4.56
CA THR A 754 -2.07 4.78 5.86
C THR A 754 -0.93 5.76 5.68
N VAL A 755 -0.57 6.41 6.79
CA VAL A 755 0.65 7.21 6.96
C VAL A 755 1.86 6.46 6.39
N LYS A 756 2.74 7.20 5.70
CA LYS A 756 3.97 6.68 5.12
C LYS A 756 5.16 7.16 5.96
N GLY A 757 5.96 6.22 6.43
CA GLY A 757 7.09 6.52 7.31
C GLY A 757 6.71 6.60 8.79
N ASP A 758 7.71 6.84 9.62
CA ASP A 758 7.57 6.71 11.07
C ASP A 758 7.12 8.00 11.76
N TYR A 759 6.49 7.83 12.92
CA TYR A 759 6.17 8.89 13.88
C TYR A 759 6.27 8.34 15.31
N ASN A 760 6.43 9.23 16.29
CA ASN A 760 6.34 8.90 17.70
C ASN A 760 4.94 9.26 18.23
N TYR A 761 4.40 8.44 19.11
CA TYR A 761 3.12 8.66 19.76
C TYR A 761 3.27 9.61 20.95
N TYR A 762 2.76 10.84 20.80
CA TYR A 762 2.63 11.79 21.89
C TYR A 762 1.21 11.75 22.48
N HIS A 763 1.12 11.69 23.80
CA HIS A 763 -0.13 11.62 24.55
C HIS A 763 -0.02 12.34 25.91
N TYR A 764 -1.11 12.40 26.67
CA TYR A 764 -1.15 13.08 27.97
C TYR A 764 -0.13 12.55 28.97
N MET A 765 0.24 13.40 29.93
CA MET A 765 1.14 13.09 31.06
C MET A 765 2.61 12.83 30.66
N GLN A 766 2.97 13.04 29.40
CA GLN A 766 4.35 13.01 28.94
C GLN A 766 5.10 14.30 29.30
N ASP A 767 6.43 14.24 29.21
CA ASP A 767 7.35 15.35 29.55
C ASP A 767 7.24 15.84 31.00
N GLY A 768 6.64 15.04 31.89
CA GLY A 768 6.39 15.42 33.28
C GLY A 768 5.34 16.53 33.43
N PHE A 769 4.46 16.70 32.44
CA PHE A 769 3.49 17.78 32.39
C PHE A 769 2.04 17.25 32.33
N ASP A 770 1.19 17.72 33.23
CA ASP A 770 -0.23 17.37 33.27
C ASP A 770 -1.05 18.28 32.35
N ASP A 771 -1.34 17.75 31.17
CA ASP A 771 -2.14 18.38 30.14
C ASP A 771 -3.51 17.71 29.91
N ALA A 772 -3.96 16.87 30.85
CA ALA A 772 -5.24 16.20 30.73
C ALA A 772 -6.40 17.20 30.66
N GLY A 773 -7.27 17.00 29.67
CA GLY A 773 -8.47 17.82 29.45
C GLY A 773 -8.26 19.05 28.57
N TRP A 774 -7.04 19.38 28.15
CA TRP A 774 -6.79 20.54 27.27
C TRP A 774 -5.64 20.37 26.26
N GLY A 775 -4.73 19.42 26.49
CA GLY A 775 -3.53 19.23 25.66
C GLY A 775 -3.72 18.42 24.37
N CYS A 776 -4.93 17.96 24.03
CA CYS A 776 -5.13 16.93 23.00
C CYS A 776 -4.59 17.34 21.63
N ALA A 777 -4.84 18.59 21.23
CA ALA A 777 -4.35 19.15 19.97
C ALA A 777 -2.83 19.38 20.00
N TYR A 778 -2.25 19.75 21.15
CA TYR A 778 -0.80 19.89 21.33
C TYR A 778 -0.10 18.55 21.11
N ARG A 779 -0.59 17.46 21.73
CA ARG A 779 -0.03 16.11 21.57
C ARG A 779 -0.19 15.57 20.15
N SER A 780 -1.31 15.86 19.49
CA SER A 780 -1.47 15.55 18.06
C SER A 780 -0.46 16.30 17.19
N LEU A 781 -0.22 17.59 17.46
CA LEU A 781 0.81 18.37 16.76
C LEU A 781 2.22 17.82 17.02
N GLN A 782 2.55 17.41 18.25
CA GLN A 782 3.83 16.78 18.58
C GLN A 782 4.03 15.45 17.82
N SER A 783 2.97 14.65 17.68
CA SER A 783 2.99 13.43 16.87
C SER A 783 3.25 13.74 15.38
N ILE A 784 2.56 14.75 14.82
CA ILE A 784 2.81 15.24 13.45
C ILE A 784 4.24 15.77 13.29
N TRP A 785 4.73 16.56 14.24
CA TRP A 785 6.08 17.11 14.20
C TRP A 785 7.13 16.00 14.22
N SER A 786 6.92 14.98 15.05
CA SER A 786 7.82 13.83 15.12
C SER A 786 7.91 13.08 13.79
N TRP A 787 6.81 13.05 13.01
CA TRP A 787 6.83 12.50 11.65
C TRP A 787 7.75 13.30 10.74
N PHE A 788 7.71 14.63 10.77
CA PHE A 788 8.64 15.46 9.98
C PHE A 788 10.11 15.26 10.39
N ILE A 789 10.39 15.03 11.68
CA ILE A 789 11.74 14.68 12.14
C ILE A 789 12.16 13.31 11.60
N LEU A 790 11.38 12.26 11.90
CA LEU A 790 11.75 10.88 11.57
C LEU A 790 11.77 10.62 10.06
N ASN A 791 11.09 11.44 9.26
CA ASN A 791 11.14 11.40 7.81
C ASN A 791 12.11 12.43 7.22
N GLY A 792 12.98 13.06 8.02
CA GLY A 792 14.13 13.83 7.56
C GLY A 792 13.83 15.22 7.00
N PHE A 793 12.63 15.75 7.20
CA PHE A 793 12.22 17.07 6.73
C PHE A 793 12.67 18.20 7.65
N THR A 794 12.93 17.91 8.94
CA THR A 794 13.44 18.88 9.91
C THR A 794 14.32 18.21 10.95
N ASP A 795 15.34 18.92 11.42
CA ASP A 795 16.15 18.52 12.58
C ASP A 795 15.75 19.30 13.85
N LYS A 796 14.73 20.18 13.76
CA LYS A 796 14.23 20.94 14.91
C LYS A 796 13.55 19.99 15.90
N PRO A 797 13.86 20.09 17.21
CA PRO A 797 13.24 19.24 18.22
C PRO A 797 11.73 19.46 18.29
N VAL A 798 11.00 18.48 18.80
CA VAL A 798 9.56 18.60 19.03
C VAL A 798 9.29 19.73 20.03
N PRO A 799 8.40 20.69 19.73
CA PRO A 799 8.14 21.83 20.58
C PRO A 799 7.34 21.45 21.84
N THR A 800 7.59 22.15 22.93
CA THR A 800 6.77 22.05 24.16
C THR A 800 5.45 22.81 23.99
N HIS A 801 4.48 22.61 24.90
CA HIS A 801 3.23 23.39 24.91
C HIS A 801 3.51 24.89 24.97
N VAL A 802 4.52 25.31 25.75
CA VAL A 802 4.91 26.72 25.90
C VAL A 802 5.50 27.27 24.61
N ASP A 803 6.31 26.48 23.89
CA ASP A 803 6.86 26.91 22.60
C ASP A 803 5.76 27.10 21.56
N ILE A 804 4.79 26.18 21.52
CA ILE A 804 3.61 26.26 20.65
C ILE A 804 2.78 27.52 20.98
N GLN A 805 2.52 27.78 22.25
CA GLN A 805 1.80 28.98 22.70
C GLN A 805 2.54 30.26 22.35
N ARG A 806 3.87 30.27 22.54
CA ARG A 806 4.71 31.42 22.19
C ARG A 806 4.67 31.72 20.70
N CYS A 807 4.76 30.69 19.85
CA CYS A 807 4.60 30.81 18.41
C CYS A 807 3.28 31.50 18.03
N LEU A 808 2.15 31.06 18.63
CA LEU A 808 0.83 31.64 18.36
C LEU A 808 0.71 33.11 18.80
N VAL A 809 1.42 33.51 19.87
CA VAL A 809 1.52 34.92 20.28
C VAL A 809 2.42 35.72 19.34
N GLU A 810 3.56 35.16 18.92
CA GLU A 810 4.51 35.81 18.01
C GLU A 810 3.87 36.16 16.65
N ILE A 811 3.01 35.29 16.12
CA ILE A 811 2.26 35.54 14.89
C ILE A 811 0.99 36.39 15.09
N LYS A 812 0.75 36.86 16.33
CA LYS A 812 -0.41 37.68 16.74
C LYS A 812 -1.77 37.01 16.56
N ASP A 813 -1.82 35.68 16.59
CA ASP A 813 -3.08 34.92 16.63
C ASP A 813 -3.69 34.93 18.05
N LYS A 814 -2.84 34.90 19.09
CA LYS A 814 -3.24 34.93 20.50
C LYS A 814 -2.59 36.10 21.27
N GLU A 815 -3.20 36.50 22.38
CA GLU A 815 -2.66 37.50 23.30
C GLU A 815 -1.53 36.95 24.18
N GLU A 816 -0.64 37.80 24.72
CA GLU A 816 0.51 37.38 25.54
C GLU A 816 0.15 36.48 26.74
N LYS A 817 -1.03 36.70 27.34
CA LYS A 817 -1.56 35.89 28.46
C LYS A 817 -1.82 34.42 28.09
N PHE A 818 -1.80 34.08 26.80
CA PHE A 818 -1.95 32.72 26.31
C PHE A 818 -0.77 31.82 26.67
N ILE A 819 0.44 32.40 26.80
CA ILE A 819 1.66 31.68 27.16
C ILE A 819 1.57 31.20 28.61
N GLY A 820 1.77 29.90 28.82
CA GLY A 820 1.61 29.23 30.12
C GLY A 820 0.15 28.97 30.51
N SER A 821 -0.82 29.31 29.66
CA SER A 821 -2.22 28.99 29.90
C SER A 821 -2.52 27.51 29.66
N ARG A 822 -3.72 27.07 30.07
CA ARG A 822 -4.28 25.74 29.78
C ARG A 822 -5.37 25.78 28.70
N GLN A 823 -5.30 26.77 27.81
CA GLN A 823 -6.29 26.92 26.76
C GLN A 823 -6.04 25.92 25.63
N TRP A 824 -7.13 25.39 25.07
CA TRP A 824 -7.11 24.49 23.93
C TRP A 824 -6.78 25.25 22.64
N ILE A 825 -6.26 24.51 21.65
CA ILE A 825 -6.02 24.97 20.28
C ILE A 825 -6.73 24.04 19.29
N GLY A 826 -6.98 24.52 18.08
CA GLY A 826 -7.62 23.75 17.01
C GLY A 826 -6.71 23.41 15.84
N SER A 827 -7.32 22.90 14.78
CA SER A 827 -6.64 22.55 13.52
C SER A 827 -5.95 23.74 12.85
N THR A 828 -6.54 24.94 12.95
CA THR A 828 -6.01 26.17 12.34
C THR A 828 -4.73 26.61 13.02
N GLU A 829 -4.71 26.64 14.36
CA GLU A 829 -3.51 26.96 15.13
C GLU A 829 -2.37 25.95 14.89
N ILE A 830 -2.70 24.66 14.75
CA ILE A 830 -1.70 23.63 14.39
C ILE A 830 -1.07 23.96 13.04
N GLY A 831 -1.87 24.32 12.03
CA GLY A 831 -1.36 24.70 10.73
C GLY A 831 -0.48 25.96 10.77
N PHE A 832 -0.86 26.97 11.56
CA PHE A 832 -0.04 28.16 11.77
C PHE A 832 1.32 27.85 12.42
N VAL A 833 1.33 26.95 13.40
CA VAL A 833 2.57 26.56 14.09
C VAL A 833 3.50 25.77 13.16
N LEU A 834 2.95 24.86 12.34
CA LEU A 834 3.72 24.13 11.34
C LEU A 834 4.30 25.06 10.26
N ASP A 835 3.50 26.01 9.77
CA ASP A 835 3.95 26.98 8.78
C ASP A 835 5.03 27.90 9.35
N HIS A 836 4.76 28.54 10.49
CA HIS A 836 5.69 29.51 11.07
C HIS A 836 7.00 28.87 11.56
N MET A 837 6.93 27.72 12.23
CA MET A 837 8.13 27.11 12.82
C MET A 837 8.88 26.19 11.87
N LEU A 838 8.21 25.54 10.90
CA LEU A 838 8.84 24.58 9.99
C LEU A 838 8.79 25.00 8.51
N GLY A 839 8.03 26.03 8.14
CA GLY A 839 7.78 26.37 6.73
C GLY A 839 6.90 25.33 6.03
N ILE A 840 6.03 24.65 6.79
CA ILE A 840 5.19 23.57 6.29
C ILE A 840 3.76 24.06 6.11
N GLU A 841 3.35 24.18 4.85
CA GLU A 841 1.97 24.48 4.49
C GLU A 841 1.04 23.29 4.81
N SER A 842 -0.22 23.60 5.10
CA SER A 842 -1.24 22.59 5.37
C SER A 842 -2.48 22.81 4.50
N ARG A 843 -3.09 21.71 4.06
CA ARG A 843 -4.43 21.70 3.48
C ARG A 843 -5.47 21.46 4.56
N TYR A 844 -6.71 21.86 4.31
CA TYR A 844 -7.80 21.69 5.27
C TYR A 844 -8.99 20.97 4.63
N ILE A 845 -9.60 20.08 5.40
CA ILE A 845 -10.93 19.52 5.12
C ILE A 845 -11.83 19.99 6.25
N ILE A 846 -12.88 20.71 5.89
CA ILE A 846 -13.87 21.28 6.83
C ILE A 846 -15.17 20.52 6.61
N THR A 847 -15.76 20.08 7.71
CA THR A 847 -17.05 19.38 7.73
C THR A 847 -17.97 20.05 8.74
N ASN A 848 -19.24 20.21 8.40
CA ASN A 848 -20.23 20.83 9.28
C ASN A 848 -20.82 19.85 10.29
N SER A 849 -20.63 18.55 10.07
CA SER A 849 -21.15 17.45 10.88
C SER A 849 -20.18 16.27 10.87
N GLY A 850 -20.14 15.48 11.96
CA GLY A 850 -19.42 14.21 12.01
C GLY A 850 -19.90 13.19 10.98
N SER A 851 -21.15 13.31 10.48
CA SER A 851 -21.66 12.46 9.40
C SER A 851 -21.02 12.75 8.05
N GLU A 852 -20.47 13.95 7.85
CA GLU A 852 -19.76 14.33 6.61
C GLU A 852 -18.31 13.82 6.59
N VAL A 853 -17.73 13.44 7.74
CA VAL A 853 -16.34 12.94 7.80
C VAL A 853 -16.17 11.65 6.96
N PRO A 854 -17.06 10.64 7.04
CA PRO A 854 -17.11 9.51 6.11
C PRO A 854 -17.19 9.90 4.63
N GLU A 855 -17.97 10.93 4.28
CA GLU A 855 -18.13 11.38 2.88
C GLU A 855 -16.81 11.92 2.31
N ARG A 856 -15.93 12.43 3.17
CA ARG A 856 -14.59 12.93 2.84
C ARG A 856 -13.48 11.88 2.91
N ALA A 857 -13.81 10.61 3.17
CA ALA A 857 -12.82 9.54 3.28
C ALA A 857 -11.94 9.37 2.03
N ARG A 858 -12.49 9.62 0.83
CA ARG A 858 -11.72 9.59 -0.43
C ARG A 858 -10.60 10.65 -0.47
N GLU A 859 -10.86 11.85 0.05
CA GLU A 859 -9.85 12.91 0.10
C GLU A 859 -8.71 12.55 1.06
N LEU A 860 -9.04 11.95 2.21
CA LEU A 860 -8.05 11.43 3.16
C LEU A 860 -7.26 10.27 2.58
N MET A 861 -7.92 9.34 1.88
CA MET A 861 -7.27 8.24 1.17
C MET A 861 -6.24 8.78 0.16
N LEU A 862 -6.63 9.76 -0.66
CA LEU A 862 -5.72 10.41 -1.60
C LEU A 862 -4.54 11.10 -0.90
N HIS A 863 -4.78 11.79 0.23
CA HIS A 863 -3.72 12.39 1.04
C HIS A 863 -2.70 11.35 1.52
N PHE A 864 -3.14 10.22 2.08
CA PHE A 864 -2.22 9.16 2.52
C PHE A 864 -1.48 8.50 1.36
N GLN A 865 -2.11 8.38 0.19
CA GLN A 865 -1.47 7.84 -1.01
C GLN A 865 -0.43 8.80 -1.62
N THR A 866 -0.66 10.11 -1.58
CA THR A 866 0.20 11.10 -2.26
C THR A 866 1.22 11.73 -1.32
N VAL A 867 0.80 12.15 -0.12
CA VAL A 867 1.63 12.85 0.87
C VAL A 867 2.05 11.89 1.99
N GLY A 868 1.09 11.21 2.61
CA GLY A 868 1.37 10.21 3.64
C GLY A 868 1.67 10.75 5.05
N SER A 869 1.44 12.04 5.34
CA SER A 869 1.63 12.60 6.69
C SER A 869 0.42 12.33 7.60
N PRO A 870 0.60 12.24 8.94
CA PRO A 870 -0.51 12.14 9.89
C PRO A 870 -1.43 13.37 9.82
N VAL A 871 -2.73 13.17 10.01
CA VAL A 871 -3.76 14.22 9.93
C VAL A 871 -4.33 14.47 11.32
N MET A 872 -4.31 15.71 11.79
CA MET A 872 -5.04 16.04 13.02
C MET A 872 -6.49 16.38 12.66
N ILE A 873 -7.43 15.85 13.44
CA ILE A 873 -8.85 16.18 13.38
C ILE A 873 -9.30 16.78 14.72
N GLY A 874 -9.96 17.92 14.67
CA GLY A 874 -10.51 18.62 15.83
C GLY A 874 -12.02 18.81 15.71
N GLY A 875 -12.76 18.50 16.77
CA GLY A 875 -14.21 18.71 16.87
C GLY A 875 -14.71 18.44 18.28
N ALA A 876 -15.79 19.11 18.70
CA ALA A 876 -16.39 18.95 20.04
C ALA A 876 -15.41 19.16 21.23
N GLN A 877 -14.46 20.10 21.11
CA GLN A 877 -13.37 20.33 22.10
C GLN A 877 -12.39 19.16 22.27
N LEU A 878 -12.45 18.15 21.40
CA LEU A 878 -11.53 17.03 21.37
C LEU A 878 -10.67 17.07 20.10
N ALA A 879 -9.49 16.47 20.19
CA ALA A 879 -8.59 16.30 19.06
C ALA A 879 -8.11 14.85 18.98
N HIS A 880 -7.99 14.33 17.76
CA HIS A 880 -7.41 13.02 17.49
C HIS A 880 -6.43 13.12 16.32
N THR A 881 -5.59 12.11 16.14
CA THR A 881 -4.73 11.98 14.96
C THR A 881 -5.20 10.82 14.09
N ILE A 882 -5.62 11.09 12.86
CA ILE A 882 -5.93 10.09 11.84
C ILE A 882 -4.62 9.68 11.17
N LEU A 883 -4.35 8.37 11.16
CA LEU A 883 -3.16 7.76 10.57
C LEU A 883 -3.47 6.97 9.30
N GLY A 884 -4.74 6.83 8.94
CA GLY A 884 -5.14 6.09 7.76
C GLY A 884 -6.63 5.94 7.61
N VAL A 885 -7.03 5.53 6.41
CA VAL A 885 -8.41 5.24 6.03
C VAL A 885 -8.43 3.88 5.35
N ASP A 886 -9.45 3.10 5.69
CA ASP A 886 -9.86 1.91 4.98
C ASP A 886 -11.20 2.26 4.35
N PHE A 887 -11.19 2.45 3.04
CA PHE A 887 -12.34 2.91 2.28
C PHE A 887 -12.73 1.86 1.26
N ASP A 888 -13.94 1.32 1.41
CA ASP A 888 -14.52 0.48 0.38
C ASP A 888 -15.19 1.38 -0.66
N GLU A 889 -14.54 1.50 -1.83
CA GLU A 889 -15.04 2.32 -2.94
C GLU A 889 -16.44 1.89 -3.42
N ASN A 890 -16.84 0.67 -3.08
CA ASN A 890 -18.06 0.03 -3.55
C ASN A 890 -19.26 0.32 -2.65
N SER A 891 -19.15 0.00 -1.36
CA SER A 891 -20.21 0.24 -0.38
C SER A 891 -20.23 1.69 0.15
N GLY A 892 -19.12 2.43 -0.01
CA GLY A 892 -18.91 3.70 0.67
C GLY A 892 -18.63 3.55 2.17
N GLU A 893 -18.60 2.31 2.71
CA GLU A 893 -18.19 2.08 4.09
C GLU A 893 -16.74 2.49 4.28
N CYS A 894 -16.47 3.11 5.42
CA CYS A 894 -15.14 3.48 5.79
C CYS A 894 -14.84 3.24 7.27
N LYS A 895 -13.55 3.02 7.54
CA LYS A 895 -12.98 3.03 8.88
C LYS A 895 -11.78 3.95 8.92
N PHE A 896 -11.54 4.50 10.09
CA PHE A 896 -10.46 5.45 10.35
C PHE A 896 -9.47 4.84 11.32
N LEU A 897 -8.20 4.80 10.96
CA LEU A 897 -7.14 4.43 11.88
C LEU A 897 -6.80 5.64 12.75
N VAL A 898 -7.16 5.59 14.02
CA VAL A 898 -7.05 6.72 14.95
C VAL A 898 -5.98 6.44 15.99
N LEU A 899 -5.18 7.48 16.26
CA LEU A 899 -4.27 7.59 17.39
C LEU A 899 -4.82 8.64 18.35
N ASP A 900 -5.13 8.19 19.56
CA ASP A 900 -5.84 8.97 20.57
C ASP A 900 -4.85 9.65 21.53
N PRO A 901 -4.73 10.99 21.52
CA PRO A 901 -3.79 11.70 22.39
C PRO A 901 -4.18 11.71 23.88
N HIS A 902 -5.38 11.24 24.25
CA HIS A 902 -5.89 11.32 25.62
C HIS A 902 -5.39 10.21 26.54
N TYR A 903 -4.60 9.26 26.03
CA TYR A 903 -4.01 8.21 26.85
C TYR A 903 -3.09 8.81 27.92
N THR A 904 -3.24 8.35 29.17
CA THR A 904 -2.51 8.86 30.36
C THR A 904 -1.60 7.81 31.00
N GLY A 905 -1.59 6.59 30.47
CA GLY A 905 -0.82 5.49 31.05
C GLY A 905 0.66 5.52 30.66
N SER A 906 1.41 4.52 31.12
CA SER A 906 2.80 4.32 30.71
C SER A 906 2.90 3.88 29.24
N GLU A 907 4.11 3.92 28.68
CA GLU A 907 4.46 3.50 27.31
C GLU A 907 4.33 1.96 27.08
N ASP A 908 3.18 1.37 27.43
CA ASP A 908 2.85 -0.03 27.23
C ASP A 908 2.06 -0.20 25.93
N LEU A 909 2.77 -0.64 24.89
CA LEU A 909 2.20 -0.92 23.57
C LEU A 909 0.99 -1.87 23.63
N ARG A 910 1.02 -2.89 24.51
CA ARG A 910 -0.09 -3.85 24.59
C ARG A 910 -1.36 -3.18 25.09
N VAL A 911 -1.24 -2.27 26.06
CA VAL A 911 -2.37 -1.49 26.57
C VAL A 911 -2.89 -0.53 25.50
N VAL A 912 -2.00 0.16 24.80
CA VAL A 912 -2.34 1.10 23.72
C VAL A 912 -3.14 0.42 22.61
N LEU A 913 -2.74 -0.78 22.19
CA LEU A 913 -3.41 -1.53 21.14
C LEU A 913 -4.69 -2.23 21.62
N SER A 914 -4.63 -2.96 22.73
CA SER A 914 -5.77 -3.77 23.21
C SER A 914 -6.96 -2.93 23.67
N LYS A 915 -6.71 -1.74 24.25
CA LYS A 915 -7.77 -0.79 24.63
C LYS A 915 -8.16 0.15 23.49
N GLY A 916 -7.52 0.04 22.33
CA GLY A 916 -7.86 0.81 21.14
C GLY A 916 -7.51 2.30 21.20
N TRP A 917 -6.48 2.69 21.96
CA TRP A 917 -5.90 4.05 21.92
C TRP A 917 -5.16 4.30 20.61
N CYS A 918 -4.60 3.26 20.01
CA CYS A 918 -4.23 3.24 18.60
C CYS A 918 -4.99 2.09 17.93
N GLY A 919 -5.90 2.40 17.00
CA GLY A 919 -6.71 1.36 16.36
C GLY A 919 -7.72 1.87 15.35
N TRP A 920 -8.30 0.94 14.59
CA TRP A 920 -9.33 1.20 13.60
C TRP A 920 -10.69 1.47 14.26
N LYS A 921 -11.30 2.59 13.91
CA LYS A 921 -12.58 3.07 14.42
C LYS A 921 -13.62 3.11 13.29
N PRO A 922 -14.89 2.79 13.58
CA PRO A 922 -15.98 2.89 12.59
C PRO A 922 -16.32 4.36 12.29
N ALA A 923 -17.03 4.59 11.18
CA ALA A 923 -17.59 5.90 10.83
C ALA A 923 -18.40 6.55 11.97
N SER A 924 -19.12 5.75 12.76
CA SER A 924 -19.90 6.19 13.93
C SER A 924 -19.06 6.73 15.10
N PHE A 925 -17.73 6.69 15.01
CA PHE A 925 -16.83 7.30 15.98
C PHE A 925 -16.93 8.84 15.98
N TRP A 926 -17.27 9.45 14.84
CA TRP A 926 -17.45 10.88 14.73
C TRP A 926 -18.89 11.26 15.08
N HIS A 927 -19.06 12.19 16.02
CA HIS A 927 -20.39 12.59 16.50
C HIS A 927 -21.09 13.48 15.47
N ALA A 928 -22.27 13.07 14.99
CA ALA A 928 -23.02 13.78 13.95
C ALA A 928 -23.41 15.23 14.33
N GLU A 929 -23.55 15.55 15.61
CA GLU A 929 -23.96 16.89 16.06
C GLU A 929 -22.84 17.94 16.01
N HIS A 930 -21.59 17.54 15.78
CA HIS A 930 -20.43 18.41 15.85
C HIS A 930 -19.78 18.61 14.50
N PHE A 931 -19.31 19.83 14.24
CA PHE A 931 -18.43 20.10 13.12
C PHE A 931 -17.01 19.56 13.40
N TYR A 932 -16.31 19.17 12.33
CA TYR A 932 -14.92 18.73 12.42
C TYR A 932 -14.05 19.43 11.38
N ASN A 933 -12.87 19.85 11.84
CA ASN A 933 -11.83 20.42 10.98
C ASN A 933 -10.61 19.50 10.99
N MET A 934 -10.12 19.17 9.81
CA MET A 934 -8.93 18.35 9.61
C MET A 934 -7.82 19.20 9.01
N VAL A 935 -6.63 19.15 9.62
CA VAL A 935 -5.42 19.76 9.08
C VAL A 935 -4.53 18.66 8.50
N LEU A 936 -4.19 18.81 7.22
CA LEU A 936 -3.46 17.86 6.39
C LEU A 936 -2.08 18.48 6.04
N PRO A 937 -1.04 18.25 6.86
CA PRO A 937 0.29 18.82 6.63
C PRO A 937 0.87 18.34 5.30
N GLN A 938 1.41 19.26 4.50
CA GLN A 938 2.04 18.91 3.22
C GLN A 938 3.54 18.63 3.40
N VAL A 939 4.16 17.96 2.44
CA VAL A 939 5.62 17.79 2.41
C VAL A 939 6.25 18.93 1.60
N PRO A 940 7.34 19.54 2.09
CA PRO A 940 8.04 20.57 1.33
C PRO A 940 8.63 19.98 0.04
N SER A 941 8.63 20.79 -1.02
CA SER A 941 9.30 20.47 -2.28
C SER A 941 10.78 20.89 -2.22
N ASN A 942 11.68 20.12 -2.84
CA ASN A 942 13.13 20.38 -2.92
C ASN A 942 13.88 20.31 -1.57
N VAL A 943 13.73 19.20 -0.85
CA VAL A 943 14.41 18.97 0.44
C VAL A 943 15.91 18.65 0.27
N LEU A 944 16.32 18.22 -0.93
CA LEU A 944 17.70 17.88 -1.30
C LEU A 944 18.14 18.54 -2.59
#